data_AF-A0A437UUG7-F1
#
_entry.id   AF-A0A437UUG7-F1
#
_cell.length_a   1.000
_cell.length_b   1.000
_cell.length_c   1.000
_cell.angle_alpha   90.00
_cell.angle_beta   90.00
_cell.angle_gamma   90.00
#
_symmetry.space_group_name_H-M   'P 1'
#
loop_
_entity.id
_entity.type
_entity.pdbx_description
1 polymer ?
#
loop_
_entity_poly.entity_id
_entity_poly.type
_entity_poly.pdbx_seq_one_letter_code
_entity_poly.pdbx_strand_id
1 'polypeptide(L)'
;MMAGRRRSSPPIERPYLPYEELHMFKQRLLVLFAACALAVAFPASAGAEESGVGDAIPEQAIEIAEELPGDEGIGIASDAPAGDVGAVDDGIGAVSGDLAADPAAEPADTPDADPAAGSPSDSGAESAEDPAAAPAEDSAEDPAAAPAEQSAEDPAADSAAESDAPAALALRDLAPQDELDTRASAAAGLIADDTYCIRSIMGDQQVVDVSGLSVDEGGNAIAWNWNGGENQEWEVAHDAIGYVSLRSVLSGLLLTVDGTKSGANVNQQADLAGSAARAQKWIIEQDAEGRGYTITSALSPNLVLDLTGYTSQNGTNVEVWTPNGTDANRNQVFQLIDATPEVAPSTAIIEEGYYTLQSKASAHILDISGQSVADGANAVVWTSNDGTNQLFRVTVEGGYHRLTAVHSERSLDVAEGCPIPGANIQQAGTVAGAKSSLFSVTQNPNGSYTLTNVASGLVMTVAGSGKGANVYGDAVTGGTTQQFKLIRRIDLLTEGLYEITPATNSQMRLDVSGQSRDNGANVAIWTDNGGQNQKWDIMLVAGKQNTYTIQAVMSGAYLAAEGTGKGANVSQRAIDAGNAAAQWVPSYSGGRVMFQNVASGMMLDVTGCGAKAGTNIEIWTANGTSAQSFSLARTRPIGNGYYYIEFEANADLVLDVSGKATGSGGNVISYTNNAGGNQKWYFQRQSDGTYKILNAHSELPLAVAGASAVPGTNVEQASASSSAAQRWNLVYNHDGSFSIASALDSSVVLSIAGGVPSNSANADIQSNVSNDGQRFIFESTDYAYGTLTMSDSQLAMYKRAQGYSSPTDWLILIDNDACWVGVFKYEGGRWLMERYFRCSNGKGSTPTVRGTYYVGAKGYTFGSDQGHACYWYTQIYGDYLFHSTLYQPYSFYHLDSRLGMHLSNGCVRLHIDNAKYIYDYVPHSTKIVSYN
;
A
#
# COMPACT_ATOMS: atom_id res chain seq x y z
N MET A 1 35.73 -21.34 -70.50
CA MET A 1 36.00 -19.94 -70.05
C MET A 1 34.81 -19.56 -69.18
N MET A 2 34.94 -19.35 -67.86
CA MET A 2 35.73 -18.35 -67.09
C MET A 2 35.08 -16.95 -67.11
N ALA A 3 34.97 -16.19 -66.01
CA ALA A 3 35.11 -16.46 -64.56
C ALA A 3 34.40 -15.28 -63.81
N GLY A 4 33.78 -15.40 -62.63
CA GLY A 4 34.35 -15.62 -61.28
C GLY A 4 34.24 -14.32 -60.43
N ARG A 5 34.15 -14.28 -59.08
CA ARG A 5 34.16 -15.30 -58.00
C ARG A 5 33.72 -14.66 -56.65
N ARG A 6 32.90 -15.37 -55.83
CA ARG A 6 32.85 -15.37 -54.32
C ARG A 6 32.43 -14.04 -53.63
N ARG A 7 31.96 -13.96 -52.36
CA ARG A 7 31.53 -14.84 -51.23
C ARG A 7 30.73 -13.93 -50.22
N SER A 8 30.04 -14.37 -49.15
CA SER A 8 29.00 -15.40 -48.94
C SER A 8 28.50 -15.39 -47.47
N SER A 9 27.19 -15.61 -47.22
CA SER A 9 26.56 -16.07 -45.95
C SER A 9 26.46 -15.10 -44.76
N PRO A 10 25.51 -15.30 -43.80
CA PRO A 10 24.16 -15.88 -43.92
C PRO A 10 23.04 -15.04 -43.23
N PRO A 11 21.74 -15.33 -43.47
CA PRO A 11 20.63 -14.93 -42.59
C PRO A 11 20.37 -15.97 -41.48
N ILE A 12 19.67 -15.57 -40.41
CA ILE A 12 19.14 -16.46 -39.35
C ILE A 12 17.60 -16.46 -39.39
N GLU A 13 17.01 -17.60 -39.07
CA GLU A 13 15.57 -17.88 -39.22
C GLU A 13 14.74 -17.45 -38.00
N ARG A 14 13.43 -17.24 -38.20
CA ARG A 14 12.45 -17.05 -37.11
C ARG A 14 11.76 -18.37 -36.79
N PRO A 15 11.71 -18.84 -35.53
CA PRO A 15 10.83 -19.94 -35.14
C PRO A 15 9.35 -19.58 -35.31
N TYR A 16 8.54 -20.56 -35.70
CA TYR A 16 7.08 -20.47 -35.67
C TYR A 16 6.54 -20.78 -34.27
N LEU A 17 5.37 -20.21 -33.93
CA LEU A 17 4.46 -20.77 -32.94
C LEU A 17 3.12 -21.09 -33.66
N PRO A 18 2.59 -22.32 -33.56
CA PRO A 18 1.39 -22.73 -34.29
C PRO A 18 0.09 -22.28 -33.60
N TYR A 19 -0.99 -22.26 -34.38
CA TYR A 19 -2.34 -21.81 -33.98
C TYR A 19 -3.35 -22.95 -34.12
N GLU A 20 -3.43 -23.85 -33.13
CA GLU A 20 -4.53 -24.81 -32.98
C GLU A 20 -4.72 -25.18 -31.50
N GLU A 21 -5.79 -24.67 -30.85
CA GLU A 21 -6.34 -25.16 -29.56
C GLU A 21 -7.77 -24.57 -29.38
N LEU A 22 -8.62 -24.69 -30.42
CA LEU A 22 -10.03 -24.26 -30.38
C LEU A 22 -10.99 -25.40 -30.77
N HIS A 23 -10.75 -26.61 -30.24
CA HIS A 23 -11.60 -27.77 -30.54
C HIS A 23 -11.91 -28.79 -29.43
N MET A 24 -11.48 -28.59 -28.17
CA MET A 24 -11.83 -29.49 -27.05
C MET A 24 -12.74 -28.88 -25.97
N PHE A 25 -13.74 -28.08 -26.38
CA PHE A 25 -14.82 -27.62 -25.47
C PHE A 25 -16.24 -27.89 -26.00
N LYS A 26 -16.42 -28.97 -26.80
CA LYS A 26 -17.72 -29.28 -27.46
C LYS A 26 -18.25 -30.71 -27.32
N GLN A 27 -17.65 -31.57 -26.49
CA GLN A 27 -18.20 -32.91 -26.19
C GLN A 27 -18.17 -33.29 -24.70
N ARG A 28 -18.84 -32.52 -23.83
CA ARG A 28 -19.34 -33.02 -22.53
C ARG A 28 -20.65 -32.37 -22.04
N LEU A 29 -21.42 -31.75 -22.94
CA LEU A 29 -22.69 -31.08 -22.64
C LEU A 29 -23.89 -31.82 -23.26
N LEU A 30 -24.17 -33.06 -22.84
CA LEU A 30 -25.39 -33.79 -23.25
C LEU A 30 -25.89 -34.85 -22.26
N VAL A 31 -25.86 -34.56 -20.96
CA VAL A 31 -26.69 -35.25 -19.95
C VAL A 31 -27.32 -34.18 -19.04
N LEU A 32 -28.52 -34.44 -18.52
CA LEU A 32 -29.32 -33.55 -17.65
C LEU A 32 -29.83 -32.24 -18.29
N PHE A 33 -30.85 -32.37 -19.15
CA PHE A 33 -31.86 -31.33 -19.36
C PHE A 33 -33.27 -31.89 -19.07
N ALA A 34 -33.56 -32.12 -17.79
CA ALA A 34 -34.90 -32.40 -17.25
C ALA A 34 -34.86 -32.24 -15.72
N ALA A 35 -35.79 -31.58 -15.04
CA ALA A 35 -36.89 -30.72 -15.52
C ALA A 35 -37.25 -29.70 -14.42
N CYS A 36 -37.83 -28.55 -14.78
CA CYS A 36 -38.38 -27.60 -13.81
C CYS A 36 -39.55 -26.80 -14.40
N ALA A 37 -40.78 -27.13 -13.99
CA ALA A 37 -42.01 -26.38 -14.29
C ALA A 37 -43.13 -26.82 -13.33
N LEU A 38 -44.01 -25.86 -12.96
CA LEU A 38 -45.10 -25.94 -11.96
C LEU A 38 -44.65 -25.97 -10.48
N ALA A 39 -45.41 -25.48 -9.49
CA ALA A 39 -46.44 -24.42 -9.47
C ALA A 39 -46.91 -24.10 -8.02
N VAL A 40 -46.91 -22.81 -7.66
CA VAL A 40 -48.04 -22.06 -7.03
C VAL A 40 -48.62 -22.43 -5.64
N ALA A 41 -48.74 -21.38 -4.80
CA ALA A 41 -49.71 -21.11 -3.71
C ALA A 41 -49.41 -21.45 -2.21
N PHE A 42 -49.84 -20.46 -1.41
CA PHE A 42 -50.13 -20.40 0.05
C PHE A 42 -51.16 -21.46 0.52
N PRO A 43 -51.34 -21.77 1.84
CA PRO A 43 -51.52 -20.78 2.93
C PRO A 43 -51.00 -21.16 4.34
N ALA A 44 -51.40 -20.38 5.35
CA ALA A 44 -51.00 -20.50 6.76
C ALA A 44 -52.16 -20.94 7.68
N SER A 45 -51.86 -21.59 8.83
CA SER A 45 -52.61 -21.42 10.09
C SER A 45 -52.03 -22.20 11.31
N ALA A 46 -51.87 -21.50 12.43
CA ALA A 46 -52.20 -21.88 13.83
C ALA A 46 -51.71 -23.21 14.50
N GLY A 47 -51.00 -23.03 15.63
CA GLY A 47 -51.06 -23.88 16.84
C GLY A 47 -50.23 -25.19 16.87
N ALA A 48 -49.96 -25.82 18.02
CA ALA A 48 -50.01 -25.40 19.45
C ALA A 48 -49.30 -26.48 20.32
N GLU A 49 -49.07 -26.19 21.62
CA GLU A 49 -48.67 -27.14 22.71
C GLU A 49 -47.28 -27.83 22.59
N GLU A 50 -46.69 -28.40 23.66
CA GLU A 50 -46.39 -27.83 24.99
C GLU A 50 -45.25 -28.66 25.68
N SER A 51 -44.85 -28.27 26.90
CA SER A 51 -43.89 -28.94 27.82
C SER A 51 -42.38 -28.93 27.45
N GLY A 52 -41.44 -28.71 28.39
CA GLY A 52 -41.65 -28.20 29.75
C GLY A 52 -40.42 -28.22 30.69
N VAL A 53 -40.31 -27.16 31.51
CA VAL A 53 -39.60 -27.05 32.82
C VAL A 53 -38.05 -27.08 32.85
N GLY A 54 -37.47 -26.06 33.49
CA GLY A 54 -36.05 -25.99 33.89
C GLY A 54 -35.64 -24.59 34.39
N ASP A 55 -35.62 -24.36 35.70
CA ASP A 55 -35.43 -23.04 36.32
C ASP A 55 -33.98 -22.51 36.30
N ALA A 56 -33.81 -21.18 36.13
CA ALA A 56 -32.94 -20.32 36.97
C ALA A 56 -33.09 -18.81 36.68
N ILE A 57 -33.23 -18.01 37.74
CA ILE A 57 -33.26 -16.53 37.85
C ILE A 57 -32.01 -16.13 38.67
N PRO A 58 -31.27 -15.00 38.44
CA PRO A 58 -31.73 -13.60 38.43
C PRO A 58 -31.26 -12.74 37.22
N GLU A 59 -31.88 -11.63 36.80
CA GLU A 59 -32.64 -10.52 37.45
C GLU A 59 -31.77 -9.30 37.82
N GLN A 60 -31.98 -8.17 37.11
CA GLN A 60 -32.01 -6.75 37.55
C GLN A 60 -31.75 -5.79 36.36
N ALA A 61 -32.24 -4.55 36.29
CA ALA A 61 -33.50 -3.94 36.76
C ALA A 61 -33.55 -2.48 36.25
N ILE A 62 -34.55 -2.09 35.43
CA ILE A 62 -34.90 -0.70 35.15
C ILE A 62 -36.43 -0.59 35.05
N GLU A 63 -37.04 0.28 35.86
CA GLU A 63 -38.46 0.60 35.83
C GLU A 63 -38.70 2.07 35.45
N ILE A 64 -39.74 2.28 34.63
CA ILE A 64 -40.76 3.34 34.70
C ILE A 64 -40.30 4.81 34.75
N ALA A 65 -40.69 5.55 33.70
CA ALA A 65 -41.46 6.80 33.85
C ALA A 65 -42.25 7.10 32.55
N GLU A 66 -43.57 6.96 32.59
CA GLU A 66 -44.47 7.64 31.65
C GLU A 66 -44.88 9.00 32.26
N GLU A 67 -45.09 10.03 31.43
CA GLU A 67 -46.20 10.97 31.67
C GLU A 67 -46.58 11.74 30.38
N LEU A 68 -47.88 11.84 30.12
CA LEU A 68 -48.50 12.76 29.14
C LEU A 68 -49.41 13.71 29.91
N PRO A 69 -49.37 15.02 29.60
CA PRO A 69 -50.49 15.62 28.87
C PRO A 69 -50.04 16.67 27.82
N GLY A 70 -50.89 17.21 26.96
CA GLY A 70 -52.34 17.02 26.80
C GLY A 70 -52.88 17.73 25.54
N ASP A 71 -54.19 17.63 25.31
CA ASP A 71 -54.88 18.05 24.08
C ASP A 71 -55.42 19.49 24.15
N GLU A 72 -55.12 20.31 23.13
CA GLU A 72 -55.99 21.40 22.66
C GLU A 72 -55.80 21.58 21.13
N GLY A 73 -56.90 21.84 20.41
CA GLY A 73 -56.86 22.19 18.99
C GLY A 73 -58.05 23.04 18.56
N ILE A 74 -57.84 23.90 17.56
CA ILE A 74 -58.83 24.65 16.76
C ILE A 74 -58.06 25.48 15.69
N GLY A 75 -58.63 25.69 14.50
CA GLY A 75 -58.16 26.75 13.58
C GLY A 75 -58.25 26.43 12.09
N ILE A 76 -59.38 26.76 11.46
CA ILE A 76 -59.56 26.70 9.99
C ILE A 76 -59.62 28.11 9.38
N ALA A 77 -58.64 28.45 8.54
CA ALA A 77 -58.66 29.47 7.47
C ALA A 77 -57.44 29.19 6.57
N SER A 78 -57.48 29.06 5.25
CA SER A 78 -58.04 29.92 4.19
C SER A 78 -57.40 31.31 4.12
N ASP A 79 -56.43 31.49 3.23
CA ASP A 79 -56.57 32.44 2.11
C ASP A 79 -55.48 32.28 1.04
N ALA A 80 -55.80 32.75 -0.17
CA ALA A 80 -54.87 32.94 -1.28
C ALA A 80 -55.23 34.23 -2.03
N PRO A 81 -54.22 34.99 -2.45
CA PRO A 81 -54.16 35.51 -3.82
C PRO A 81 -52.81 35.15 -4.47
N ALA A 82 -52.66 34.84 -5.76
CA ALA A 82 -53.31 35.32 -6.99
C ALA A 82 -52.78 36.68 -7.49
N GLY A 83 -52.23 36.68 -8.72
CA GLY A 83 -51.52 37.80 -9.34
C GLY A 83 -49.99 37.58 -9.35
N ASP A 84 -49.23 37.87 -10.41
CA ASP A 84 -49.63 38.41 -11.72
C ASP A 84 -48.71 37.89 -12.85
N VAL A 85 -49.07 38.13 -14.11
CA VAL A 85 -48.43 37.59 -15.31
C VAL A 85 -47.31 38.48 -15.88
N GLY A 86 -46.33 37.87 -16.56
CA GLY A 86 -45.30 38.59 -17.30
C GLY A 86 -44.50 37.69 -18.24
N ALA A 87 -44.88 37.63 -19.52
CA ALA A 87 -44.18 36.85 -20.55
C ALA A 87 -44.11 37.62 -21.89
N VAL A 88 -42.90 38.08 -22.24
CA VAL A 88 -42.42 38.66 -23.52
C VAL A 88 -40.90 38.92 -23.34
N ASP A 89 -40.02 38.89 -24.34
CA ASP A 89 -40.03 38.26 -25.68
C ASP A 89 -38.56 38.18 -26.23
N ASP A 90 -38.38 37.54 -27.39
CA ASP A 90 -37.21 37.44 -28.31
C ASP A 90 -35.91 38.28 -28.10
N GLY A 91 -34.74 37.74 -28.49
CA GLY A 91 -33.46 38.47 -28.36
C GLY A 91 -32.15 37.98 -29.03
N ILE A 92 -32.19 37.14 -30.07
CA ILE A 92 -31.12 36.80 -31.08
C ILE A 92 -29.65 37.25 -30.79
N GLY A 93 -28.70 36.29 -30.82
CA GLY A 93 -27.25 36.62 -30.86
C GLY A 93 -26.32 35.45 -31.23
N ALA A 94 -26.20 35.10 -32.51
CA ALA A 94 -25.34 34.00 -32.98
C ALA A 94 -24.46 34.39 -34.18
N VAL A 95 -23.14 34.10 -34.12
CA VAL A 95 -22.28 33.93 -35.30
C VAL A 95 -21.10 32.97 -35.04
N SER A 96 -20.80 32.20 -36.09
CA SER A 96 -19.57 31.44 -36.44
C SER A 96 -18.26 31.70 -35.68
N GLY A 97 -17.36 30.72 -35.54
CA GLY A 97 -17.37 29.33 -36.03
C GLY A 97 -15.95 28.79 -36.32
N ASP A 98 -15.87 27.55 -36.82
CA ASP A 98 -14.86 26.97 -37.75
C ASP A 98 -13.33 27.17 -37.52
N LEU A 99 -12.45 26.18 -37.71
CA LEU A 99 -12.57 24.84 -38.34
C LEU A 99 -11.46 23.87 -37.84
N ALA A 100 -11.53 22.62 -38.29
CA ALA A 100 -10.72 21.46 -37.84
C ALA A 100 -9.26 21.40 -38.35
N ALA A 101 -8.43 20.54 -37.73
CA ALA A 101 -7.68 19.47 -38.43
C ALA A 101 -6.90 18.52 -37.47
N ASP A 102 -6.92 17.22 -37.80
CA ASP A 102 -6.02 16.14 -37.35
C ASP A 102 -5.02 15.86 -38.50
N PRO A 103 -3.75 15.44 -38.27
CA PRO A 103 -3.44 14.00 -38.26
C PRO A 103 -2.29 13.50 -37.34
N ALA A 104 -2.53 12.33 -36.77
CA ALA A 104 -1.62 11.27 -36.27
C ALA A 104 -0.13 11.21 -36.70
N ALA A 105 0.73 10.71 -35.78
CA ALA A 105 1.83 9.76 -36.07
C ALA A 105 2.43 9.09 -34.81
N GLU A 106 2.61 7.76 -34.85
CA GLU A 106 3.54 6.93 -34.04
C GLU A 106 4.91 6.78 -34.79
N PRO A 107 6.01 6.13 -34.31
CA PRO A 107 6.07 5.01 -33.34
C PRO A 107 7.34 4.84 -32.41
N ALA A 108 7.29 3.79 -31.57
CA ALA A 108 8.34 2.80 -31.21
C ALA A 108 9.64 3.08 -30.38
N ASP A 109 9.87 2.16 -29.44
CA ASP A 109 11.10 1.43 -29.01
C ASP A 109 12.35 2.07 -28.34
N THR A 110 12.51 1.78 -27.03
CA THR A 110 13.50 0.86 -26.36
C THR A 110 14.99 0.79 -26.80
N PRO A 111 15.93 0.28 -25.95
CA PRO A 111 16.13 0.44 -24.49
C PRO A 111 17.63 0.67 -24.07
N ASP A 112 17.91 0.58 -22.76
CA ASP A 112 19.17 0.20 -22.07
C ASP A 112 20.52 0.96 -22.27
N ALA A 113 21.16 1.34 -21.15
CA ALA A 113 22.53 0.92 -20.77
C ALA A 113 22.97 1.45 -19.37
N ASP A 114 23.48 0.56 -18.52
CA ASP A 114 24.37 0.88 -17.38
C ASP A 114 25.82 1.05 -17.89
N PRO A 115 26.69 1.84 -17.21
CA PRO A 115 27.82 1.17 -16.54
C PRO A 115 28.28 1.80 -15.21
N ALA A 116 28.70 0.94 -14.29
CA ALA A 116 29.24 1.27 -12.97
C ALA A 116 30.74 1.69 -12.89
N ALA A 117 31.16 2.02 -11.65
CA ALA A 117 32.51 2.05 -11.06
C ALA A 117 33.37 3.36 -11.10
N GLY A 118 33.99 3.70 -9.95
CA GLY A 118 35.11 4.66 -9.87
C GLY A 118 35.28 5.50 -8.57
N SER A 119 35.93 4.94 -7.53
CA SER A 119 36.53 5.69 -6.38
C SER A 119 37.96 6.20 -6.75
N PRO A 120 38.81 6.86 -5.89
CA PRO A 120 38.76 7.10 -4.42
C PRO A 120 39.34 8.48 -3.91
N SER A 121 39.70 8.58 -2.61
CA SER A 121 40.66 9.53 -1.95
C SER A 121 40.27 11.04 -1.83
N ASP A 122 40.76 11.91 -0.92
CA ASP A 122 41.48 11.89 0.40
C ASP A 122 41.56 13.36 0.96
N SER A 123 42.01 13.78 2.18
CA SER A 123 42.37 13.19 3.50
C SER A 123 42.58 14.32 4.56
N GLY A 124 42.60 14.04 5.88
CA GLY A 124 43.03 14.95 6.99
C GLY A 124 41.86 15.52 7.86
N ALA A 125 41.82 15.52 9.21
CA ALA A 125 42.80 15.55 10.34
C ALA A 125 43.28 16.98 10.73
N GLU A 126 43.53 17.37 12.00
CA GLU A 126 43.80 16.66 13.28
C GLU A 126 43.25 17.38 14.57
N SER A 127 43.18 16.64 15.70
CA SER A 127 43.61 16.89 17.13
C SER A 127 43.33 18.22 17.89
N ALA A 128 43.38 18.36 19.24
CA ALA A 128 43.65 17.51 20.43
C ALA A 128 42.72 17.97 21.62
N GLU A 129 42.72 17.53 22.90
CA GLU A 129 43.78 17.21 23.90
C GLU A 129 43.39 16.13 24.97
N ASP A 130 44.37 15.79 25.82
CA ASP A 130 44.57 14.65 26.79
C ASP A 130 44.22 15.08 28.27
N PRO A 131 44.66 14.47 29.42
CA PRO A 131 45.20 13.11 29.76
C PRO A 131 44.67 12.41 31.06
N ALA A 132 45.19 11.17 31.28
CA ALA A 132 45.51 10.47 32.57
C ALA A 132 44.39 9.75 33.38
N ALA A 133 44.63 8.59 34.04
CA ALA A 133 45.70 7.56 34.08
C ALA A 133 45.10 6.27 34.72
N ALA A 134 45.42 4.99 34.40
CA ALA A 134 46.65 4.24 34.07
C ALA A 134 47.51 3.82 35.29
N PRO A 135 48.36 2.75 35.23
CA PRO A 135 48.53 1.68 34.23
C PRO A 135 47.86 0.35 34.72
N ALA A 136 48.31 -0.93 34.67
CA ALA A 136 49.50 -1.72 34.24
C ALA A 136 49.07 -3.25 34.26
N GLU A 137 49.68 -4.33 33.72
CA GLU A 137 50.86 -4.74 32.89
C GLU A 137 50.36 -5.90 31.93
N ASP A 138 50.88 -6.21 30.73
CA ASP A 138 52.12 -6.97 30.32
C ASP A 138 52.23 -8.41 30.88
N SER A 139 52.64 -9.51 30.21
CA SER A 139 53.07 -9.90 28.81
C SER A 139 52.98 -11.47 28.65
N ALA A 140 53.12 -12.18 27.51
CA ALA A 140 53.11 -11.92 26.05
C ALA A 140 52.75 -13.21 25.21
N GLU A 141 53.67 -13.84 24.45
CA GLU A 141 53.40 -14.75 23.30
C GLU A 141 54.18 -16.11 23.25
N ASP A 142 53.53 -17.18 22.73
CA ASP A 142 54.00 -18.28 21.81
C ASP A 142 55.29 -19.13 22.12
N PRO A 143 55.74 -20.16 21.33
CA PRO A 143 55.08 -21.18 20.50
C PRO A 143 55.41 -22.68 20.82
N ALA A 144 54.60 -23.60 20.24
CA ALA A 144 54.88 -24.93 19.64
C ALA A 144 55.87 -25.99 20.23
N ALA A 145 55.45 -27.27 20.29
CA ALA A 145 56.10 -28.45 19.65
C ALA A 145 55.49 -29.83 20.06
N ALA A 146 55.58 -30.83 19.16
CA ALA A 146 55.35 -32.28 19.39
C ALA A 146 56.74 -33.02 19.45
N PRO A 147 56.91 -34.37 19.55
CA PRO A 147 55.99 -35.50 19.21
C PRO A 147 56.09 -36.81 20.07
N ALA A 148 55.37 -37.87 19.62
CA ALA A 148 55.67 -39.33 19.76
C ALA A 148 55.70 -40.01 21.17
N GLU A 149 55.63 -41.35 21.34
CA GLU A 149 54.86 -42.48 20.74
C GLU A 149 55.11 -43.75 21.62
N GLN A 150 54.47 -44.89 21.33
CA GLN A 150 54.86 -46.29 21.69
C GLN A 150 54.59 -46.88 23.11
N SER A 151 53.39 -47.48 23.24
CA SER A 151 53.13 -48.95 23.38
C SER A 151 53.69 -49.85 24.51
N ALA A 152 52.89 -50.91 24.81
CA ALA A 152 53.15 -52.12 25.62
C ALA A 152 53.04 -51.97 27.17
N GLU A 153 52.49 -52.93 27.95
CA GLU A 153 51.85 -54.23 27.63
C GLU A 153 50.82 -54.66 28.73
N ASP A 154 50.04 -55.71 28.47
CA ASP A 154 48.91 -56.25 29.28
C ASP A 154 49.38 -57.14 30.48
N PRO A 155 48.59 -57.36 31.57
CA PRO A 155 47.71 -58.55 31.61
C PRO A 155 46.37 -58.48 32.42
N ALA A 156 45.25 -58.71 31.72
CA ALA A 156 44.21 -59.72 31.99
C ALA A 156 43.08 -59.57 33.07
N ALA A 157 41.88 -60.06 32.65
CA ALA A 157 40.77 -60.69 33.42
C ALA A 157 39.87 -59.81 34.32
N ASP A 158 38.53 -59.98 34.42
CA ASP A 158 37.52 -60.81 33.70
C ASP A 158 36.08 -60.29 34.04
N SER A 159 35.02 -60.88 33.47
CA SER A 159 33.58 -60.77 33.80
C SER A 159 32.74 -59.63 33.18
N ALA A 160 32.56 -59.73 31.86
CA ALA A 160 31.31 -59.63 31.09
C ALA A 160 30.12 -58.73 31.55
N ALA A 161 29.67 -57.88 30.61
CA ALA A 161 28.26 -57.52 30.44
C ALA A 161 27.96 -57.24 28.94
N GLU A 162 27.50 -58.26 28.20
CA GLU A 162 26.98 -58.11 26.83
C GLU A 162 25.44 -58.13 26.84
N SER A 163 24.83 -57.09 26.23
CA SER A 163 23.43 -57.13 25.80
C SER A 163 23.17 -56.01 24.77
N ASP A 164 23.08 -56.40 23.48
CA ASP A 164 22.31 -55.74 22.38
C ASP A 164 22.80 -56.16 20.97
N ALA A 165 23.93 -56.87 20.86
CA ALA A 165 24.48 -57.33 19.58
C ALA A 165 23.68 -58.37 18.73
N PRO A 166 22.77 -59.24 19.25
CA PRO A 166 22.38 -60.44 18.49
C PRO A 166 21.47 -60.18 17.29
N ALA A 167 20.66 -59.12 17.28
CA ALA A 167 19.71 -58.86 16.18
C ALA A 167 20.42 -58.45 14.88
N ALA A 168 21.40 -57.54 14.97
CA ALA A 168 22.15 -57.05 13.82
C ALA A 168 23.14 -58.09 13.23
N LEU A 169 23.48 -59.13 13.99
CA LEU A 169 24.23 -60.29 13.49
C LEU A 169 23.31 -61.27 12.75
N ALA A 170 22.13 -61.58 13.31
CA ALA A 170 21.20 -62.56 12.73
C ALA A 170 20.72 -62.24 11.30
N LEU A 171 20.59 -60.96 10.95
CA LEU A 171 20.23 -60.52 9.59
C LEU A 171 21.35 -60.75 8.56
N ARG A 172 22.64 -60.72 8.97
CA ARG A 172 23.79 -60.71 8.05
C ARG A 172 24.19 -62.09 7.53
N ASP A 173 23.65 -63.15 8.12
CA ASP A 173 23.82 -64.55 7.69
C ASP A 173 22.66 -65.07 6.81
N LEU A 174 21.64 -64.24 6.56
CA LEU A 174 20.51 -64.58 5.68
C LEU A 174 20.88 -64.48 4.19
N ALA A 175 20.09 -65.10 3.31
CA ALA A 175 20.14 -64.77 1.90
C ALA A 175 19.57 -63.34 1.69
N PRO A 176 20.09 -62.53 0.75
CA PRO A 176 19.67 -61.13 0.60
C PRO A 176 18.18 -60.88 0.36
N GLN A 177 17.43 -61.90 -0.08
CA GLN A 177 15.98 -61.82 -0.28
C GLN A 177 15.21 -62.15 1.01
N ASP A 178 15.71 -63.07 1.84
CA ASP A 178 15.14 -63.37 3.16
C ASP A 178 15.38 -62.20 4.14
N GLU A 179 16.52 -61.51 4.00
CA GLU A 179 16.82 -60.26 4.71
C GLU A 179 15.81 -59.16 4.35
N LEU A 180 15.58 -58.92 3.05
CA LEU A 180 14.61 -57.94 2.56
C LEU A 180 13.17 -58.29 2.96
N ASP A 181 12.75 -59.56 2.88
CA ASP A 181 11.42 -59.99 3.31
C ASP A 181 11.22 -59.76 4.82
N THR A 182 12.27 -59.99 5.62
CA THR A 182 12.26 -59.71 7.07
C THR A 182 12.18 -58.20 7.36
N ARG A 183 12.94 -57.38 6.61
CA ARG A 183 12.92 -55.92 6.73
C ARG A 183 11.56 -55.33 6.32
N ALA A 184 10.95 -55.85 5.25
CA ALA A 184 9.60 -55.51 4.82
C ALA A 184 8.55 -55.79 5.91
N SER A 185 8.55 -57.00 6.49
CA SER A 185 7.64 -57.34 7.60
C SER A 185 7.84 -56.49 8.86
N ALA A 186 9.05 -55.99 9.10
CA ALA A 186 9.33 -55.09 10.23
C ALA A 186 8.92 -53.62 9.95
N ALA A 187 8.99 -53.18 8.69
CA ALA A 187 8.69 -51.82 8.27
C ALA A 187 7.20 -51.54 8.01
N ALA A 188 6.38 -52.59 7.76
CA ALA A 188 4.98 -52.50 7.34
C ALA A 188 3.98 -51.75 8.25
N GLY A 189 4.43 -51.21 9.38
CA GLY A 189 3.64 -50.36 10.29
C GLY A 189 4.18 -48.93 10.45
N LEU A 190 5.19 -48.52 9.66
CA LEU A 190 5.84 -47.21 9.75
C LEU A 190 5.16 -46.11 8.90
N ILE A 191 4.27 -46.50 7.99
CA ILE A 191 3.43 -45.64 7.15
C ILE A 191 2.10 -46.37 6.87
N ALA A 192 1.03 -45.65 6.53
CA ALA A 192 -0.25 -46.24 6.15
C ALA A 192 -0.37 -46.46 4.63
N ASP A 193 -1.38 -47.21 4.21
CA ASP A 193 -1.82 -47.24 2.80
C ASP A 193 -2.68 -45.99 2.54
N ASP A 194 -2.08 -44.96 1.93
CA ASP A 194 -2.75 -43.69 1.58
C ASP A 194 -1.97 -42.94 0.47
N THR A 195 -2.38 -41.71 0.13
CA THR A 195 -1.76 -40.88 -0.92
C THR A 195 -0.73 -39.90 -0.34
N TYR A 196 0.53 -40.01 -0.77
CA TYR A 196 1.64 -39.22 -0.23
C TYR A 196 2.44 -38.51 -1.33
N CYS A 197 2.95 -37.32 -1.03
CA CYS A 197 4.07 -36.74 -1.76
C CYS A 197 5.40 -37.14 -1.09
N ILE A 198 6.40 -37.51 -1.89
CA ILE A 198 7.67 -38.06 -1.39
C ILE A 198 8.72 -36.94 -1.42
N ARG A 199 8.78 -36.13 -0.37
CA ARG A 199 9.68 -34.97 -0.23
C ARG A 199 11.11 -35.40 0.10
N SER A 200 12.14 -34.83 -0.53
CA SER A 200 13.52 -35.01 -0.06
C SER A 200 13.88 -34.04 1.07
N ILE A 201 14.57 -34.50 2.12
CA ILE A 201 15.03 -33.61 3.22
C ILE A 201 16.22 -32.71 2.83
N MET A 202 16.74 -32.85 1.61
CA MET A 202 17.61 -31.84 1.00
C MET A 202 16.87 -30.51 0.77
N GLY A 203 15.57 -30.58 0.50
CA GLY A 203 14.80 -29.52 -0.13
C GLY A 203 13.71 -28.93 0.75
N ASP A 204 13.47 -27.63 0.57
CA ASP A 204 12.38 -26.94 1.26
C ASP A 204 11.01 -27.50 0.82
N GLN A 205 10.83 -27.74 -0.49
CA GLN A 205 9.55 -28.19 -1.07
C GLN A 205 9.72 -29.20 -2.23
N GLN A 206 10.91 -29.77 -2.45
CA GLN A 206 11.13 -30.70 -3.57
C GLN A 206 10.68 -32.13 -3.26
N VAL A 207 9.90 -32.69 -4.17
CA VAL A 207 9.25 -34.01 -4.13
C VAL A 207 9.64 -34.87 -5.34
N VAL A 208 9.43 -36.18 -5.25
CA VAL A 208 9.52 -37.10 -6.39
C VAL A 208 8.37 -36.83 -7.37
N ASP A 209 8.73 -36.34 -8.55
CA ASP A 209 7.88 -35.87 -9.63
C ASP A 209 8.07 -36.76 -10.87
N VAL A 210 6.97 -37.20 -11.50
CA VAL A 210 7.03 -37.82 -12.84
C VAL A 210 7.18 -36.71 -13.89
N SER A 211 8.37 -36.63 -14.47
CA SER A 211 8.81 -35.51 -15.28
C SER A 211 7.86 -35.20 -16.44
N GLY A 212 7.46 -33.93 -16.53
CA GLY A 212 6.70 -33.39 -17.66
C GLY A 212 5.25 -33.86 -17.76
N LEU A 213 4.63 -34.27 -16.63
CA LEU A 213 3.27 -34.83 -16.57
C LEU A 213 3.10 -36.10 -17.42
N SER A 214 4.18 -36.90 -17.55
CA SER A 214 4.13 -38.12 -18.36
C SER A 214 3.17 -39.16 -17.79
N VAL A 215 2.33 -39.73 -18.65
CA VAL A 215 1.51 -40.91 -18.35
C VAL A 215 2.03 -42.20 -19.00
N ASP A 216 3.16 -42.11 -19.71
CA ASP A 216 3.74 -43.23 -20.47
C ASP A 216 4.74 -44.04 -19.62
N GLU A 217 4.86 -45.34 -19.95
CA GLU A 217 5.95 -46.22 -19.48
C GLU A 217 7.32 -45.61 -19.81
N GLY A 218 8.23 -45.59 -18.84
CA GLY A 218 9.51 -44.91 -18.94
C GLY A 218 9.50 -43.42 -18.59
N GLY A 219 8.35 -42.85 -18.19
CA GLY A 219 8.28 -41.50 -17.60
C GLY A 219 9.22 -41.35 -16.41
N ASN A 220 10.18 -40.43 -16.50
CA ASN A 220 11.34 -40.38 -15.60
C ASN A 220 11.01 -39.75 -14.24
N ALA A 221 11.48 -40.34 -13.15
CA ALA A 221 11.34 -39.74 -11.82
C ALA A 221 12.45 -38.69 -11.59
N ILE A 222 12.07 -37.49 -11.14
CA ILE A 222 12.96 -36.38 -10.84
C ILE A 222 12.59 -35.71 -9.51
N ALA A 223 13.48 -34.90 -8.96
CA ALA A 223 13.13 -33.93 -7.92
C ALA A 223 12.54 -32.67 -8.56
N TRP A 224 11.38 -32.22 -8.10
CA TRP A 224 10.78 -30.94 -8.50
C TRP A 224 10.05 -30.29 -7.32
N ASN A 225 9.98 -28.96 -7.27
CA ASN A 225 9.15 -28.24 -6.30
C ASN A 225 7.70 -28.73 -6.35
N TRP A 226 7.03 -28.81 -5.19
CA TRP A 226 5.59 -29.01 -5.14
C TRP A 226 4.84 -28.00 -6.01
N ASN A 227 3.90 -28.48 -6.83
CA ASN A 227 3.09 -27.68 -7.75
C ASN A 227 1.59 -28.06 -7.77
N GLY A 228 1.14 -28.95 -6.87
CA GLY A 228 -0.25 -29.41 -6.82
C GLY A 228 -0.65 -30.39 -7.93
N GLY A 229 0.31 -30.96 -8.65
CA GLY A 229 0.07 -31.93 -9.73
C GLY A 229 0.03 -33.38 -9.25
N GLU A 230 -0.95 -34.14 -9.72
CA GLU A 230 -1.12 -35.60 -9.51
C GLU A 230 0.12 -36.44 -9.96
N ASN A 231 1.08 -35.85 -10.68
CA ASN A 231 2.36 -36.47 -11.05
C ASN A 231 3.40 -36.45 -9.91
N GLN A 232 3.10 -35.76 -8.81
CA GLN A 232 3.92 -35.65 -7.60
C GLN A 232 3.34 -36.44 -6.41
N GLU A 233 2.16 -37.04 -6.63
CA GLU A 233 1.39 -37.80 -5.65
C GLU A 233 1.51 -39.29 -5.92
N TRP A 234 1.68 -40.07 -4.85
CA TRP A 234 1.96 -41.49 -4.89
C TRP A 234 1.05 -42.26 -3.93
N GLU A 235 0.19 -43.14 -4.45
CA GLU A 235 -0.52 -44.12 -3.65
C GLU A 235 0.50 -45.11 -3.06
N VAL A 236 0.53 -45.22 -1.73
CA VAL A 236 1.24 -46.27 -0.98
C VAL A 236 0.29 -47.45 -0.81
N ALA A 237 0.75 -48.65 -1.16
CA ALA A 237 0.04 -49.89 -0.87
C ALA A 237 1.00 -51.01 -0.48
N HIS A 238 0.81 -51.61 0.70
CA HIS A 238 1.58 -52.75 1.20
C HIS A 238 1.09 -54.10 0.64
N ASP A 239 2.01 -55.03 0.39
CA ASP A 239 1.70 -56.43 0.15
C ASP A 239 1.64 -57.27 1.43
N ALA A 240 1.27 -58.55 1.30
CA ALA A 240 1.12 -59.47 2.43
C ALA A 240 2.44 -59.84 3.19
N ILE A 241 3.60 -59.37 2.71
CA ILE A 241 4.90 -59.49 3.40
C ILE A 241 5.29 -58.13 4.04
N GLY A 242 4.76 -57.02 3.53
CA GLY A 242 5.08 -55.66 3.96
C GLY A 242 5.87 -54.84 2.95
N TYR A 243 6.00 -55.30 1.70
CA TYR A 243 6.60 -54.47 0.65
C TYR A 243 5.62 -53.41 0.17
N VAL A 244 6.08 -52.17 0.07
CA VAL A 244 5.34 -51.06 -0.51
C VAL A 244 5.47 -51.07 -2.03
N SER A 245 4.34 -50.92 -2.71
CA SER A 245 4.28 -50.40 -4.08
C SER A 245 3.92 -48.91 -4.05
N LEU A 246 4.57 -48.11 -4.89
CA LEU A 246 4.36 -46.67 -5.01
C LEU A 246 3.76 -46.41 -6.40
N ARG A 247 2.49 -45.97 -6.48
CA ARG A 247 1.79 -45.73 -7.75
C ARG A 247 1.55 -44.24 -7.96
N SER A 248 1.97 -43.67 -9.08
CA SER A 248 1.65 -42.27 -9.40
C SER A 248 0.16 -42.10 -9.62
N VAL A 249 -0.45 -41.10 -8.97
CA VAL A 249 -1.89 -40.82 -9.07
C VAL A 249 -2.29 -40.46 -10.51
N LEU A 250 -1.50 -39.62 -11.19
CA LEU A 250 -1.79 -39.16 -12.56
C LEU A 250 -1.82 -40.31 -13.59
N SER A 251 -0.89 -41.27 -13.49
CA SER A 251 -0.67 -42.28 -14.54
C SER A 251 -1.18 -43.67 -14.18
N GLY A 252 -1.34 -43.97 -12.89
CA GLY A 252 -1.60 -45.32 -12.40
C GLY A 252 -0.40 -46.28 -12.53
N LEU A 253 0.78 -45.79 -12.95
CA LEU A 253 2.00 -46.58 -13.13
C LEU A 253 2.86 -46.60 -11.85
N LEU A 254 3.71 -47.62 -11.71
CA LEU A 254 4.50 -47.88 -10.50
C LEU A 254 5.92 -47.32 -10.59
N LEU A 255 6.41 -46.73 -9.48
CA LEU A 255 7.81 -46.30 -9.34
C LEU A 255 8.74 -47.53 -9.41
N THR A 256 9.60 -47.56 -10.43
CA THR A 256 10.33 -48.75 -10.89
C THR A 256 11.81 -48.46 -11.07
N VAL A 257 12.67 -49.38 -10.63
CA VAL A 257 14.12 -49.33 -10.85
C VAL A 257 14.49 -49.94 -12.20
N ASP A 258 15.09 -49.13 -13.09
CA ASP A 258 15.63 -49.57 -14.38
C ASP A 258 17.10 -50.02 -14.23
N GLY A 259 17.29 -51.14 -13.51
CA GLY A 259 18.59 -51.77 -13.33
C GLY A 259 18.74 -52.52 -12.00
N THR A 260 19.97 -52.97 -11.71
CA THR A 260 20.29 -53.80 -10.52
C THR A 260 21.62 -53.37 -9.86
N LYS A 261 22.00 -52.10 -10.00
CA LYS A 261 23.28 -51.55 -9.57
C LYS A 261 23.11 -50.14 -9.01
N SER A 262 24.08 -49.69 -8.21
CA SER A 262 24.25 -48.29 -7.85
C SER A 262 24.36 -47.45 -9.12
N GLY A 263 23.57 -46.39 -9.24
CA GLY A 263 23.44 -45.60 -10.46
C GLY A 263 22.43 -46.14 -11.48
N ALA A 264 21.48 -46.96 -11.04
CA ALA A 264 20.35 -47.39 -11.86
C ALA A 264 19.20 -46.38 -11.75
N ASN A 265 18.64 -46.01 -12.89
CA ASN A 265 17.63 -44.96 -12.99
C ASN A 265 16.29 -45.38 -12.36
N VAL A 266 15.46 -44.41 -11.95
CA VAL A 266 14.08 -44.66 -11.52
C VAL A 266 13.09 -43.98 -12.47
N ASN A 267 12.10 -44.73 -12.92
CA ASN A 267 11.03 -44.27 -13.81
C ASN A 267 9.71 -44.99 -13.47
N GLN A 268 8.60 -44.57 -14.10
CA GLN A 268 7.32 -45.26 -13.95
C GLN A 268 7.16 -46.38 -14.99
N GLN A 269 6.57 -47.52 -14.60
CA GLN A 269 6.29 -48.65 -15.50
C GLN A 269 4.94 -49.31 -15.16
N ALA A 270 4.40 -50.08 -16.11
CA ALA A 270 3.28 -50.98 -15.86
C ALA A 270 3.66 -52.13 -14.91
N ASP A 271 2.67 -52.83 -14.34
CA ASP A 271 2.86 -53.90 -13.35
C ASP A 271 3.65 -55.10 -13.92
N LEU A 272 4.80 -55.40 -13.31
CA LEU A 272 5.78 -56.38 -13.77
C LEU A 272 5.59 -57.75 -13.10
N ALA A 273 5.37 -58.78 -13.90
CA ALA A 273 5.16 -60.14 -13.40
C ALA A 273 6.45 -60.88 -12.99
N GLY A 274 6.31 -61.83 -12.04
CA GLY A 274 7.36 -62.79 -11.68
C GLY A 274 8.55 -62.15 -10.97
N SER A 275 9.78 -62.53 -11.33
CA SER A 275 11.00 -61.99 -10.70
C SER A 275 11.24 -60.50 -11.01
N ALA A 276 10.61 -59.95 -12.05
CA ALA A 276 10.71 -58.53 -12.39
C ALA A 276 9.91 -57.64 -11.42
N ALA A 277 8.89 -58.18 -10.73
CA ALA A 277 8.06 -57.46 -9.76
C ALA A 277 8.87 -56.78 -8.63
N ARG A 278 10.03 -57.34 -8.27
CA ARG A 278 10.92 -56.78 -7.24
C ARG A 278 11.55 -55.44 -7.63
N ALA A 279 11.52 -55.04 -8.90
CA ALA A 279 11.95 -53.71 -9.34
C ALA A 279 10.95 -52.59 -8.97
N GLN A 280 9.72 -52.95 -8.58
CA GLN A 280 8.61 -52.01 -8.27
C GLN A 280 8.19 -52.06 -6.80
N LYS A 281 8.98 -52.77 -5.99
CA LYS A 281 8.74 -53.00 -4.57
C LYS A 281 9.81 -52.33 -3.73
N TRP A 282 9.36 -51.71 -2.65
CA TRP A 282 10.15 -50.86 -1.80
C TRP A 282 9.94 -51.22 -0.33
N ILE A 283 10.87 -50.83 0.53
CA ILE A 283 10.76 -50.90 1.98
C ILE A 283 11.01 -49.49 2.51
N ILE A 284 10.07 -48.97 3.30
CA ILE A 284 10.13 -47.61 3.84
C ILE A 284 10.62 -47.71 5.29
N GLU A 285 11.92 -47.51 5.49
CA GLU A 285 12.61 -47.76 6.76
C GLU A 285 12.94 -46.42 7.43
N GLN A 286 12.75 -46.31 8.74
CA GLN A 286 13.07 -45.07 9.47
C GLN A 286 14.57 -44.75 9.36
N ASP A 287 14.91 -43.52 8.97
CA ASP A 287 16.26 -42.99 9.02
C ASP A 287 16.83 -43.04 10.45
N ALA A 288 18.13 -43.31 10.59
CA ALA A 288 18.78 -43.54 11.89
C ALA A 288 18.77 -42.31 12.82
N GLU A 289 18.61 -41.11 12.27
CA GLU A 289 18.45 -39.85 13.03
C GLU A 289 16.97 -39.43 13.18
N GLY A 290 16.02 -40.23 12.67
CA GLY A 290 14.58 -39.93 12.75
C GLY A 290 14.10 -38.76 11.88
N ARG A 291 14.90 -38.32 10.89
CA ARG A 291 14.60 -37.14 10.05
C ARG A 291 13.52 -37.41 8.99
N GLY A 292 13.29 -38.68 8.68
CA GLY A 292 12.45 -39.19 7.61
C GLY A 292 12.69 -40.68 7.43
N TYR A 293 12.66 -41.15 6.18
CA TYR A 293 12.77 -42.53 5.78
C TYR A 293 13.84 -42.73 4.70
N THR A 294 14.50 -43.87 4.77
CA THR A 294 15.27 -44.47 3.68
C THR A 294 14.35 -45.40 2.90
N ILE A 295 14.32 -45.28 1.58
CA ILE A 295 13.43 -46.07 0.72
C ILE A 295 14.26 -47.14 -0.02
N THR A 296 14.33 -48.34 0.55
CA THR A 296 15.16 -49.47 0.06
C THR A 296 14.44 -50.24 -1.06
N SER A 297 15.14 -50.61 -2.13
CA SER A 297 14.58 -51.41 -3.23
C SER A 297 14.60 -52.91 -2.92
N ALA A 298 13.49 -53.61 -3.20
CA ALA A 298 13.37 -55.06 -3.04
C ALA A 298 14.26 -55.89 -3.99
N LEU A 299 15.05 -55.25 -4.85
CA LEU A 299 16.11 -55.86 -5.66
C LEU A 299 17.36 -56.19 -4.85
N SER A 300 17.72 -55.37 -3.86
CA SER A 300 18.96 -55.51 -3.09
C SER A 300 18.91 -54.74 -1.77
N PRO A 301 19.33 -55.34 -0.64
CA PRO A 301 19.45 -54.63 0.64
C PRO A 301 20.49 -53.48 0.64
N ASN A 302 21.26 -53.35 -0.44
CA ASN A 302 22.25 -52.30 -0.68
C ASN A 302 21.87 -51.38 -1.86
N LEU A 303 20.58 -51.17 -2.13
CA LEU A 303 20.08 -50.16 -3.08
C LEU A 303 18.94 -49.35 -2.45
N VAL A 304 19.15 -48.04 -2.31
CA VAL A 304 18.18 -47.08 -1.74
C VAL A 304 17.93 -45.94 -2.72
N LEU A 305 16.74 -45.34 -2.65
CA LEU A 305 16.38 -44.16 -3.43
C LEU A 305 17.35 -43.01 -3.14
N ASP A 306 17.79 -42.31 -4.19
CA ASP A 306 18.85 -41.30 -4.14
C ASP A 306 18.55 -40.14 -5.11
N LEU A 307 18.82 -38.89 -4.70
CA LEU A 307 18.89 -37.74 -5.61
C LEU A 307 20.33 -37.54 -6.13
N THR A 308 20.49 -37.72 -7.44
CA THR A 308 21.79 -37.73 -8.12
C THR A 308 22.65 -36.53 -7.78
N GLY A 309 23.86 -36.80 -7.28
CA GLY A 309 24.89 -35.78 -7.11
C GLY A 309 24.69 -34.83 -5.93
N TYR A 310 23.91 -35.22 -4.91
CA TYR A 310 23.71 -34.47 -3.66
C TYR A 310 23.07 -33.08 -3.86
N THR A 311 21.99 -33.02 -4.64
CA THR A 311 21.27 -31.78 -4.93
C THR A 311 19.76 -32.02 -5.04
N SER A 312 18.94 -31.09 -4.55
CA SER A 312 17.49 -31.07 -4.75
C SER A 312 17.05 -29.93 -5.66
N GLN A 313 17.87 -29.58 -6.66
CA GLN A 313 17.44 -28.65 -7.71
C GLN A 313 16.38 -29.30 -8.59
N ASN A 314 15.42 -28.50 -9.06
CA ASN A 314 14.39 -28.91 -10.01
C ASN A 314 15.03 -29.57 -11.25
N GLY A 315 14.67 -30.83 -11.51
CA GLY A 315 15.24 -31.65 -12.59
C GLY A 315 16.43 -32.52 -12.18
N THR A 316 16.80 -32.57 -10.89
CA THR A 316 17.72 -33.62 -10.41
C THR A 316 17.09 -34.98 -10.62
N ASN A 317 17.86 -35.94 -11.14
CA ASN A 317 17.37 -37.28 -11.40
C ASN A 317 17.15 -38.07 -10.11
N VAL A 318 16.11 -38.91 -10.07
CA VAL A 318 15.92 -39.92 -9.01
C VAL A 318 16.52 -41.23 -9.49
N GLU A 319 17.44 -41.79 -8.71
CA GLU A 319 18.10 -43.06 -9.01
C GLU A 319 18.09 -43.98 -7.78
N VAL A 320 18.67 -45.18 -7.89
CA VAL A 320 19.06 -45.97 -6.71
C VAL A 320 20.57 -46.05 -6.56
N TRP A 321 21.04 -45.84 -5.34
CA TRP A 321 22.46 -45.84 -4.99
C TRP A 321 22.75 -46.78 -3.82
N THR A 322 24.02 -47.08 -3.61
CA THR A 322 24.48 -47.79 -2.40
C THR A 322 24.20 -46.92 -1.17
N PRO A 323 23.71 -47.46 -0.04
CA PRO A 323 23.56 -46.69 1.19
C PRO A 323 24.87 -46.03 1.62
N ASN A 324 24.85 -44.71 1.81
CA ASN A 324 26.03 -43.92 2.15
C ASN A 324 26.43 -44.00 3.65
N GLY A 325 25.72 -44.81 4.46
CA GLY A 325 26.00 -44.99 5.88
C GLY A 325 25.41 -43.89 6.77
N THR A 326 26.09 -43.56 7.86
CA THR A 326 25.67 -42.51 8.82
C THR A 326 26.28 -41.13 8.53
N ASP A 327 27.00 -40.96 7.41
CA ASP A 327 27.37 -39.62 6.94
C ASP A 327 26.11 -38.87 6.49
N ALA A 328 26.04 -37.57 6.75
CA ALA A 328 24.83 -36.75 6.71
C ALA A 328 24.30 -36.41 5.29
N ASN A 329 24.33 -37.39 4.39
CA ASN A 329 23.94 -37.29 2.99
C ASN A 329 22.41 -37.27 2.84
N ARG A 330 21.85 -36.06 2.98
CA ARG A 330 20.42 -35.73 2.89
C ARG A 330 19.72 -36.19 1.59
N ASN A 331 20.45 -36.64 0.57
CA ASN A 331 19.92 -37.05 -0.74
C ASN A 331 19.29 -38.44 -0.77
N GLN A 332 19.53 -39.28 0.25
CA GLN A 332 18.95 -40.63 0.39
C GLN A 332 17.79 -40.70 1.40
N VAL A 333 17.42 -39.57 2.02
CA VAL A 333 16.39 -39.51 3.06
C VAL A 333 15.21 -38.65 2.61
N PHE A 334 14.02 -39.21 2.76
CA PHE A 334 12.76 -38.66 2.26
C PHE A 334 11.69 -38.60 3.36
N GLN A 335 10.71 -37.72 3.22
CA GLN A 335 9.52 -37.64 4.06
C GLN A 335 8.31 -37.98 3.18
N LEU A 336 7.53 -38.97 3.59
CA LEU A 336 6.21 -39.19 3.01
C LEU A 336 5.24 -38.26 3.76
N ILE A 337 4.73 -37.27 3.04
CA ILE A 337 3.81 -36.25 3.56
C ILE A 337 2.47 -36.48 2.87
N ASP A 338 1.40 -36.55 3.66
CA ASP A 338 0.02 -36.73 3.16
C ASP A 338 -0.29 -35.66 2.11
N ALA A 339 -0.65 -36.10 0.90
CA ALA A 339 -0.96 -35.21 -0.22
C ALA A 339 -2.41 -34.69 -0.17
N THR A 340 -3.30 -35.38 0.53
CA THR A 340 -4.74 -35.15 0.52
C THR A 340 -5.38 -35.00 1.92
N PRO A 341 -4.75 -34.27 2.88
CA PRO A 341 -5.06 -34.39 4.30
C PRO A 341 -6.51 -34.10 4.67
N GLU A 342 -7.10 -34.98 5.50
CA GLU A 342 -8.47 -34.81 5.99
C GLU A 342 -8.53 -33.77 7.13
N VAL A 343 -8.84 -32.53 6.75
CA VAL A 343 -9.04 -31.42 7.69
C VAL A 343 -10.51 -31.30 8.05
N ALA A 344 -10.86 -31.63 9.30
CA ALA A 344 -12.23 -31.51 9.80
C ALA A 344 -12.76 -30.06 9.81
N PRO A 345 -14.08 -29.82 9.64
CA PRO A 345 -14.71 -28.50 9.72
C PRO A 345 -14.44 -27.73 11.02
N SER A 346 -14.60 -26.40 10.97
CA SER A 346 -14.29 -25.49 12.07
C SER A 346 -15.06 -25.84 13.35
N THR A 347 -14.33 -26.09 14.44
CA THR A 347 -14.93 -26.32 15.78
C THR A 347 -15.47 -25.03 16.40
N ALA A 348 -15.02 -23.87 15.92
CA ALA A 348 -15.57 -22.56 16.25
C ALA A 348 -16.04 -21.83 14.98
N ILE A 349 -17.35 -21.63 14.84
CA ILE A 349 -17.91 -20.81 13.76
C ILE A 349 -17.75 -19.33 14.12
N ILE A 350 -16.78 -18.67 13.49
CA ILE A 350 -16.69 -17.21 13.45
C ILE A 350 -17.88 -16.68 12.63
N GLU A 351 -18.60 -15.69 13.15
CA GLU A 351 -19.66 -15.00 12.40
C GLU A 351 -19.11 -14.34 11.13
N GLU A 352 -19.94 -14.21 10.10
CA GLU A 352 -19.58 -13.45 8.91
C GLU A 352 -19.46 -11.94 9.22
N GLY A 353 -18.61 -11.26 8.46
CA GLY A 353 -18.33 -9.83 8.63
C GLY A 353 -16.87 -9.49 8.41
N TYR A 354 -16.44 -8.34 8.95
CA TYR A 354 -15.09 -7.83 8.77
C TYR A 354 -14.25 -8.00 10.03
N TYR A 355 -13.00 -8.44 9.86
CA TYR A 355 -12.09 -8.80 10.96
C TYR A 355 -10.67 -8.30 10.69
N THR A 356 -9.95 -7.94 11.75
CA THR A 356 -8.48 -7.93 11.75
C THR A 356 -7.97 -9.13 12.56
N LEU A 357 -6.81 -9.68 12.16
CA LEU A 357 -6.22 -10.86 12.80
C LEU A 357 -4.92 -10.47 13.51
N GLN A 358 -4.95 -10.32 14.82
CA GLN A 358 -3.77 -10.00 15.62
C GLN A 358 -3.02 -11.28 16.01
N SER A 359 -1.71 -11.36 15.76
CA SER A 359 -0.89 -12.48 16.24
C SER A 359 -0.83 -12.50 17.77
N LYS A 360 -0.75 -13.68 18.39
CA LYS A 360 -0.50 -13.81 19.84
C LYS A 360 0.99 -13.71 20.20
N ALA A 361 1.90 -13.68 19.22
CA ALA A 361 3.33 -13.51 19.42
C ALA A 361 3.80 -12.04 19.41
N SER A 362 2.94 -11.08 19.04
CA SER A 362 3.26 -9.65 18.99
C SER A 362 2.01 -8.78 19.07
N ALA A 363 2.15 -7.45 18.95
CA ALA A 363 1.00 -6.55 18.76
C ALA A 363 0.55 -6.44 17.29
N HIS A 364 1.30 -7.03 16.35
CA HIS A 364 1.09 -6.89 14.91
C HIS A 364 -0.12 -7.69 14.41
N ILE A 365 -0.72 -7.19 13.32
CA ILE A 365 -1.89 -7.77 12.67
C ILE A 365 -1.55 -8.25 11.26
N LEU A 366 -2.30 -9.22 10.76
CA LEU A 366 -2.17 -9.75 9.41
C LEU A 366 -2.35 -8.65 8.36
N ASP A 367 -1.49 -8.64 7.34
CA ASP A 367 -1.33 -7.60 6.34
C ASP A 367 -0.96 -8.26 5.00
N ILE A 368 -1.64 -7.86 3.91
CA ILE A 368 -1.16 -8.19 2.55
C ILE A 368 -0.09 -7.19 2.14
N SER A 369 1.12 -7.70 1.95
CA SER A 369 2.34 -6.92 1.82
C SER A 369 2.27 -5.88 0.70
N GLY A 370 2.69 -4.64 1.03
CA GLY A 370 2.75 -3.52 0.10
C GLY A 370 1.40 -3.03 -0.43
N GLN A 371 0.27 -3.45 0.18
CA GLN A 371 -1.08 -3.23 -0.35
C GLN A 371 -1.29 -3.79 -1.78
N SER A 372 -0.49 -4.79 -2.17
CA SER A 372 -0.57 -5.35 -3.52
C SER A 372 -1.94 -5.99 -3.78
N VAL A 373 -2.47 -5.79 -4.99
CA VAL A 373 -3.72 -6.41 -5.47
C VAL A 373 -3.46 -7.59 -6.42
N ALA A 374 -2.21 -8.01 -6.59
CA ALA A 374 -1.84 -9.15 -7.42
C ALA A 374 -1.99 -10.49 -6.67
N ASP A 375 -2.30 -11.54 -7.41
CA ASP A 375 -2.18 -12.93 -6.94
C ASP A 375 -0.71 -13.24 -6.60
N GLY A 376 -0.49 -14.10 -5.61
CA GLY A 376 0.85 -14.39 -5.07
C GLY A 376 1.42 -13.28 -4.17
N ALA A 377 0.68 -12.20 -3.91
CA ALA A 377 1.13 -11.20 -2.94
C ALA A 377 1.15 -11.77 -1.52
N ASN A 378 2.30 -11.61 -0.86
CA ASN A 378 2.66 -12.31 0.36
C ASN A 378 1.88 -11.83 1.61
N ALA A 379 1.43 -12.75 2.46
CA ALA A 379 0.85 -12.42 3.75
C ALA A 379 1.95 -12.23 4.81
N VAL A 380 1.90 -11.13 5.57
CA VAL A 380 2.85 -10.82 6.64
C VAL A 380 2.11 -10.34 7.88
N VAL A 381 2.80 -10.18 9.02
CA VAL A 381 2.29 -9.36 10.14
C VAL A 381 2.88 -7.96 10.11
N TRP A 382 2.07 -6.92 10.30
CA TRP A 382 2.51 -5.53 10.28
C TRP A 382 1.90 -4.69 11.42
N THR A 383 2.41 -3.47 11.60
CA THR A 383 1.81 -2.50 12.53
C THR A 383 0.43 -2.08 12.00
N SER A 384 -0.59 -2.14 12.87
CA SER A 384 -1.95 -1.67 12.54
C SER A 384 -1.92 -0.23 12.02
N ASN A 385 -2.49 0.00 10.84
CA ASN A 385 -2.49 1.29 10.15
C ASN A 385 -3.87 1.71 9.59
N ASP A 386 -4.93 0.97 9.95
CA ASP A 386 -6.31 1.08 9.41
C ASP A 386 -6.42 0.88 7.88
N GLY A 387 -5.39 0.32 7.23
CA GLY A 387 -5.41 -0.03 5.82
C GLY A 387 -6.34 -1.22 5.53
N THR A 388 -7.05 -1.15 4.40
CA THR A 388 -7.95 -2.24 3.94
C THR A 388 -7.21 -3.51 3.51
N ASN A 389 -5.88 -3.49 3.43
CA ASN A 389 -5.01 -4.66 3.28
C ASN A 389 -4.75 -5.41 4.60
N GLN A 390 -5.18 -4.85 5.73
CA GLN A 390 -5.17 -5.47 7.07
C GLN A 390 -6.57 -5.91 7.53
N LEU A 391 -7.59 -5.62 6.72
CA LEU A 391 -8.99 -5.93 6.97
C LEU A 391 -9.43 -7.09 6.09
N PHE A 392 -10.04 -8.11 6.70
CA PHE A 392 -10.47 -9.32 6.01
C PHE A 392 -11.98 -9.52 6.19
N ARG A 393 -12.70 -9.70 5.07
CA ARG A 393 -14.08 -10.18 5.06
C ARG A 393 -14.07 -11.69 5.27
N VAL A 394 -14.66 -12.14 6.38
CA VAL A 394 -14.83 -13.56 6.73
C VAL A 394 -16.19 -14.03 6.21
N THR A 395 -16.20 -15.13 5.48
CA THR A 395 -17.41 -15.85 5.04
C THR A 395 -17.30 -17.35 5.34
N VAL A 396 -18.42 -18.03 5.53
CA VAL A 396 -18.48 -19.46 5.88
C VAL A 396 -18.86 -20.31 4.67
N GLU A 397 -18.07 -21.35 4.39
CA GLU A 397 -18.26 -22.24 3.24
C GLU A 397 -18.04 -23.69 3.68
N GLY A 398 -19.09 -24.53 3.65
CA GLY A 398 -19.01 -25.94 4.04
C GLY A 398 -18.67 -26.23 5.51
N GLY A 399 -18.69 -25.21 6.38
CA GLY A 399 -18.20 -25.29 7.77
C GLY A 399 -16.74 -24.85 7.94
N TYR A 400 -16.09 -24.41 6.87
CA TYR A 400 -14.78 -23.75 6.88
C TYR A 400 -14.93 -22.24 6.71
N HIS A 401 -13.87 -21.49 6.99
CA HIS A 401 -13.82 -20.04 6.86
C HIS A 401 -12.93 -19.61 5.70
N ARG A 402 -13.43 -18.66 4.91
CA ARG A 402 -12.69 -17.97 3.85
C ARG A 402 -12.40 -16.54 4.31
N LEU A 403 -11.16 -16.11 4.17
CA LEU A 403 -10.70 -14.78 4.62
C LEU A 403 -10.30 -13.95 3.40
N THR A 404 -11.15 -13.00 3.01
CA THR A 404 -10.94 -12.18 1.80
C THR A 404 -10.37 -10.81 2.18
N ALA A 405 -9.16 -10.48 1.72
CA ALA A 405 -8.55 -9.16 1.94
C ALA A 405 -9.39 -8.07 1.25
N VAL A 406 -9.75 -7.01 1.98
CA VAL A 406 -10.75 -6.04 1.53
C VAL A 406 -10.26 -5.15 0.40
N HIS A 407 -8.97 -4.81 0.35
CA HIS A 407 -8.39 -3.95 -0.68
C HIS A 407 -8.27 -4.61 -2.07
N SER A 408 -8.16 -5.94 -2.13
CA SER A 408 -7.87 -6.70 -3.35
C SER A 408 -8.98 -7.67 -3.80
N GLU A 409 -9.97 -7.90 -2.91
CA GLU A 409 -11.03 -8.93 -3.01
C GLU A 409 -10.51 -10.38 -3.21
N ARG A 410 -9.24 -10.62 -2.84
CA ARG A 410 -8.58 -11.93 -2.91
C ARG A 410 -8.62 -12.66 -1.58
N SER A 411 -8.74 -13.99 -1.65
CA SER A 411 -8.74 -14.85 -0.47
C SER A 411 -7.30 -15.07 0.01
N LEU A 412 -7.08 -15.19 1.32
CA LEU A 412 -5.87 -15.83 1.86
C LEU A 412 -5.79 -17.26 1.33
N ASP A 413 -4.59 -17.68 0.94
CA ASP A 413 -4.37 -18.91 0.19
C ASP A 413 -3.01 -19.52 0.54
N VAL A 414 -2.94 -20.84 0.69
CA VAL A 414 -1.66 -21.58 0.76
C VAL A 414 -1.20 -21.89 -0.66
N ALA A 415 -0.02 -21.40 -1.03
CA ALA A 415 0.52 -21.53 -2.39
C ALA A 415 0.54 -22.97 -2.89
N GLU A 416 -0.06 -23.20 -4.06
CA GLU A 416 -0.26 -24.52 -4.70
C GLU A 416 -0.87 -25.59 -3.77
N GLY A 417 -1.62 -25.18 -2.73
CA GLY A 417 -2.17 -26.07 -1.71
C GLY A 417 -1.12 -26.84 -0.87
N CYS A 418 0.15 -26.43 -0.95
CA CYS A 418 1.31 -27.24 -0.56
C CYS A 418 1.25 -27.83 0.87
N PRO A 419 1.24 -29.17 1.05
CA PRO A 419 1.18 -29.84 2.36
C PRO A 419 2.50 -29.83 3.13
N ILE A 420 3.58 -29.28 2.56
CA ILE A 420 4.93 -29.33 3.12
C ILE A 420 5.14 -28.17 4.12
N PRO A 421 5.53 -28.42 5.38
CA PRO A 421 5.83 -27.36 6.35
C PRO A 421 6.85 -26.36 5.81
N GLY A 422 6.50 -25.07 5.84
CA GLY A 422 7.18 -24.01 5.09
C GLY A 422 6.40 -23.51 3.87
N ALA A 423 5.25 -24.12 3.53
CA ALA A 423 4.35 -23.65 2.47
C ALA A 423 3.92 -22.19 2.68
N ASN A 424 4.05 -21.35 1.65
CA ASN A 424 3.83 -19.91 1.80
C ASN A 424 2.34 -19.56 1.88
N ILE A 425 1.95 -18.58 2.72
CA ILE A 425 0.61 -18.01 2.71
C ILE A 425 0.63 -16.66 1.98
N GLN A 426 -0.24 -16.55 1.00
CA GLN A 426 -0.37 -15.45 0.06
C GLN A 426 -1.84 -15.03 -0.08
N GLN A 427 -2.13 -14.12 -1.00
CA GLN A 427 -3.49 -13.96 -1.53
C GLN A 427 -3.63 -14.54 -2.94
N ALA A 428 -4.80 -15.08 -3.25
CA ALA A 428 -5.16 -15.59 -4.57
C ALA A 428 -6.63 -15.26 -4.93
N GLY A 429 -6.96 -15.39 -6.21
CA GLY A 429 -8.31 -15.20 -6.73
C GLY A 429 -9.36 -16.02 -5.98
N THR A 430 -10.45 -15.36 -5.58
CA THR A 430 -11.49 -15.98 -4.74
C THR A 430 -12.33 -16.99 -5.54
N VAL A 431 -11.95 -18.27 -5.48
CA VAL A 431 -12.65 -19.39 -6.14
C VAL A 431 -13.40 -20.24 -5.11
N ALA A 432 -14.71 -20.43 -5.32
CA ALA A 432 -15.55 -21.29 -4.49
C ALA A 432 -15.08 -22.76 -4.54
N GLY A 433 -15.14 -23.46 -3.40
CA GLY A 433 -14.67 -24.84 -3.23
C GLY A 433 -13.15 -25.03 -3.19
N ALA A 434 -12.35 -23.99 -3.50
CA ALA A 434 -10.88 -24.09 -3.48
C ALA A 434 -10.34 -24.31 -2.06
N LYS A 435 -9.95 -25.55 -1.74
CA LYS A 435 -9.41 -25.96 -0.43
C LYS A 435 -8.22 -25.09 0.02
N SER A 436 -7.36 -24.66 -0.90
CA SER A 436 -6.15 -23.86 -0.62
C SER A 436 -6.48 -22.50 0.01
N SER A 437 -7.69 -21.98 -0.22
CA SER A 437 -8.15 -20.69 0.32
C SER A 437 -9.21 -20.84 1.43
N LEU A 438 -9.38 -22.05 1.97
CA LEU A 438 -10.29 -22.37 3.08
C LEU A 438 -9.51 -22.78 4.34
N PHE A 439 -10.02 -22.38 5.50
CA PHE A 439 -9.41 -22.65 6.79
C PHE A 439 -10.43 -23.23 7.78
N SER A 440 -10.09 -24.35 8.42
CA SER A 440 -10.76 -24.80 9.63
C SER A 440 -10.28 -23.98 10.83
N VAL A 441 -11.22 -23.46 11.61
CA VAL A 441 -10.96 -22.58 12.75
C VAL A 441 -11.29 -23.29 14.05
N THR A 442 -10.29 -23.39 14.93
CA THR A 442 -10.43 -23.95 16.27
C THR A 442 -10.13 -22.89 17.32
N GLN A 443 -11.03 -22.75 18.30
CA GLN A 443 -10.82 -21.84 19.44
C GLN A 443 -9.97 -22.52 20.52
N ASN A 444 -8.88 -21.87 20.90
CA ASN A 444 -7.99 -22.32 21.96
C ASN A 444 -8.54 -21.95 23.34
N PRO A 445 -8.21 -22.70 24.43
CA PRO A 445 -8.70 -22.42 25.78
C PRO A 445 -8.38 -21.02 26.35
N ASN A 446 -7.49 -20.27 25.69
CA ASN A 446 -7.11 -18.90 26.05
C ASN A 446 -7.87 -17.81 25.24
N GLY A 447 -8.91 -18.19 24.48
CA GLY A 447 -9.72 -17.28 23.66
C GLY A 447 -9.06 -16.78 22.37
N SER A 448 -7.90 -17.33 22.00
CA SER A 448 -7.33 -17.20 20.65
C SER A 448 -7.86 -18.28 19.71
N TYR A 449 -7.47 -18.22 18.45
CA TYR A 449 -7.84 -19.19 17.42
C TYR A 449 -6.60 -19.72 16.70
N THR A 450 -6.66 -20.98 16.32
CA THR A 450 -5.72 -21.63 15.40
C THR A 450 -6.46 -21.85 14.08
N LEU A 451 -5.80 -21.56 12.95
CA LEU A 451 -6.38 -21.67 11.61
C LEU A 451 -5.62 -22.74 10.82
N THR A 452 -6.26 -23.87 10.52
CA THR A 452 -5.69 -24.98 9.74
C THR A 452 -6.17 -24.89 8.30
N ASN A 453 -5.28 -24.86 7.32
CA ASN A 453 -5.67 -24.80 5.91
C ASN A 453 -6.23 -26.15 5.42
N VAL A 454 -7.26 -26.13 4.56
CA VAL A 454 -8.02 -27.32 4.16
C VAL A 454 -7.40 -28.08 2.99
N ALA A 455 -6.43 -27.50 2.25
CA ALA A 455 -5.64 -28.23 1.27
C ALA A 455 -4.41 -28.89 1.91
N SER A 456 -3.66 -28.13 2.70
CA SER A 456 -2.34 -28.56 3.19
C SER A 456 -2.34 -29.25 4.55
N GLY A 457 -3.42 -29.16 5.34
CA GLY A 457 -3.44 -29.62 6.72
C GLY A 457 -2.56 -28.81 7.70
N LEU A 458 -1.81 -27.83 7.19
CA LEU A 458 -0.88 -27.00 7.96
C LEU A 458 -1.60 -25.88 8.70
N VAL A 459 -1.06 -25.47 9.85
CA VAL A 459 -1.58 -24.33 10.62
C VAL A 459 -0.89 -23.03 10.22
N MET A 460 -1.68 -21.96 10.12
CA MET A 460 -1.19 -20.60 9.88
C MET A 460 -0.21 -20.19 10.99
N THR A 461 1.02 -19.89 10.60
CA THR A 461 2.16 -19.67 11.49
C THR A 461 2.86 -18.37 11.12
N VAL A 462 3.21 -17.56 12.12
CA VAL A 462 4.01 -16.34 11.94
C VAL A 462 5.48 -16.64 12.24
N ALA A 463 6.38 -16.32 11.31
CA ALA A 463 7.82 -16.62 11.41
C ALA A 463 8.58 -15.85 12.52
N GLY A 464 7.92 -14.94 13.23
CA GLY A 464 8.52 -14.17 14.32
C GLY A 464 7.59 -13.10 14.89
N SER A 465 8.10 -12.30 15.83
CA SER A 465 7.34 -11.24 16.52
C SER A 465 7.52 -9.83 15.93
N GLY A 466 8.35 -9.67 14.90
CA GLY A 466 8.62 -8.37 14.26
C GLY A 466 7.68 -8.06 13.09
N LYS A 467 7.46 -6.76 12.82
CA LYS A 467 6.78 -6.31 11.59
C LYS A 467 7.50 -6.83 10.34
N GLY A 468 6.74 -7.25 9.34
CA GLY A 468 7.24 -7.86 8.10
C GLY A 468 7.61 -9.34 8.22
N ALA A 469 7.44 -9.97 9.38
CA ALA A 469 7.62 -11.42 9.50
C ALA A 469 6.59 -12.16 8.65
N ASN A 470 7.04 -13.21 7.97
CA ASN A 470 6.23 -13.99 7.04
C ASN A 470 5.08 -14.73 7.76
N VAL A 471 3.99 -14.97 7.04
CA VAL A 471 2.92 -15.88 7.44
C VAL A 471 2.93 -17.07 6.49
N TYR A 472 2.98 -18.29 7.04
CA TYR A 472 3.20 -19.53 6.29
C TYR A 472 2.49 -20.70 6.97
N GLY A 473 2.35 -21.83 6.28
CA GLY A 473 1.83 -23.08 6.83
C GLY A 473 2.95 -23.88 7.51
N ASP A 474 2.72 -24.31 8.75
CA ASP A 474 3.64 -25.16 9.51
C ASP A 474 2.88 -26.32 10.20
N ALA A 475 3.62 -27.30 10.71
CA ALA A 475 3.06 -28.36 11.55
C ALA A 475 2.57 -27.79 12.88
N VAL A 476 1.54 -28.40 13.49
CA VAL A 476 0.95 -27.89 14.73
C VAL A 476 1.86 -28.09 15.94
N THR A 477 2.29 -26.97 16.53
CA THR A 477 3.09 -26.90 17.78
C THR A 477 2.27 -26.37 18.96
N GLY A 478 1.17 -25.66 18.69
CA GLY A 478 0.40 -24.93 19.69
C GLY A 478 1.06 -23.66 20.23
N GLY A 479 2.23 -23.27 19.69
CA GLY A 479 2.96 -22.07 20.10
C GLY A 479 2.21 -20.75 19.81
N THR A 480 2.62 -19.65 20.45
CA THR A 480 1.97 -18.33 20.29
C THR A 480 2.12 -17.73 18.89
N THR A 481 3.06 -18.23 18.08
CA THR A 481 3.21 -17.92 16.65
C THR A 481 2.10 -18.50 15.77
N GLN A 482 1.36 -19.50 16.26
CA GLN A 482 0.27 -20.19 15.54
C GLN A 482 -1.12 -19.80 16.04
N GLN A 483 -1.18 -18.85 16.97
CA GLN A 483 -2.41 -18.40 17.62
C GLN A 483 -2.73 -16.95 17.22
N PHE A 484 -3.98 -16.68 16.89
CA PHE A 484 -4.46 -15.36 16.49
C PHE A 484 -5.65 -14.91 17.35
N LYS A 485 -5.78 -13.61 17.58
CA LYS A 485 -7.01 -12.98 18.06
C LYS A 485 -7.73 -12.38 16.86
N LEU A 486 -8.87 -12.96 16.50
CA LEU A 486 -9.78 -12.40 15.51
C LEU A 486 -10.58 -11.27 16.17
N ILE A 487 -10.45 -10.05 15.65
CA ILE A 487 -11.08 -8.84 16.18
C ILE A 487 -12.11 -8.37 15.15
N ARG A 488 -13.40 -8.53 15.46
CA ARG A 488 -14.48 -8.05 14.57
C ARG A 488 -14.43 -6.52 14.49
N ARG A 489 -14.36 -5.99 13.27
CA ARG A 489 -14.56 -4.56 12.97
C ARG A 489 -16.03 -4.39 12.60
N ILE A 490 -16.82 -3.96 13.59
CA ILE A 490 -18.22 -3.58 13.39
C ILE A 490 -18.31 -2.22 12.70
N ASP A 491 -17.48 -1.27 13.12
CA ASP A 491 -17.36 0.07 12.52
C ASP A 491 -16.23 0.06 11.48
N LEU A 492 -16.59 0.25 10.22
CA LEU A 492 -15.71 0.02 9.06
C LEU A 492 -14.83 1.21 8.68
N LEU A 493 -15.20 2.42 9.08
CA LEU A 493 -14.43 3.64 8.88
C LEU A 493 -13.94 4.17 10.23
N THR A 494 -12.67 4.58 10.29
CA THR A 494 -12.15 5.35 11.42
C THR A 494 -12.51 6.82 11.21
N GLU A 495 -12.86 7.53 12.28
CA GLU A 495 -13.39 8.90 12.21
C GLU A 495 -12.34 9.97 11.82
N GLY A 496 -12.83 11.15 11.46
CA GLY A 496 -12.07 12.37 11.18
C GLY A 496 -12.16 12.87 9.74
N LEU A 497 -11.23 13.75 9.36
CA LEU A 497 -11.25 14.46 8.08
C LEU A 497 -10.76 13.61 6.89
N TYR A 498 -11.56 13.58 5.83
CA TYR A 498 -11.28 12.90 4.57
C TYR A 498 -11.50 13.78 3.33
N GLU A 499 -10.72 13.51 2.29
CA GLU A 499 -11.05 13.80 0.90
C GLU A 499 -11.68 12.54 0.28
N ILE A 500 -12.81 12.70 -0.41
CA ILE A 500 -13.58 11.60 -0.99
C ILE A 500 -13.42 11.62 -2.52
N THR A 501 -12.86 10.55 -3.08
CA THR A 501 -12.51 10.44 -4.50
C THR A 501 -13.40 9.40 -5.19
N PRO A 502 -14.16 9.74 -6.25
CA PRO A 502 -15.01 8.80 -6.96
C PRO A 502 -14.18 7.80 -7.80
N ALA A 503 -14.67 6.57 -7.97
CA ALA A 503 -14.01 5.60 -8.86
C ALA A 503 -14.16 5.93 -10.35
N THR A 504 -15.07 6.84 -10.72
CA THR A 504 -15.22 7.31 -12.12
C THR A 504 -14.07 8.19 -12.59
N ASN A 505 -13.38 8.91 -11.69
CA ASN A 505 -12.19 9.72 -12.00
C ASN A 505 -11.35 10.04 -10.75
N SER A 506 -10.10 9.56 -10.70
CA SER A 506 -9.17 9.77 -9.58
C SER A 506 -8.68 11.22 -9.40
N GLN A 507 -8.80 12.08 -10.42
CA GLN A 507 -8.46 13.51 -10.35
C GLN A 507 -9.60 14.38 -9.79
N MET A 508 -10.74 13.78 -9.47
CA MET A 508 -11.91 14.46 -8.92
C MET A 508 -12.05 14.23 -7.42
N ARG A 509 -12.76 15.14 -6.74
CA ARG A 509 -13.18 15.06 -5.34
C ARG A 509 -14.68 15.30 -5.25
N LEU A 510 -15.31 14.78 -4.19
CA LEU A 510 -16.64 15.17 -3.76
C LEU A 510 -16.59 16.63 -3.29
N ASP A 511 -17.37 17.52 -3.91
CA ASP A 511 -17.21 18.98 -3.86
C ASP A 511 -18.54 19.68 -3.57
N VAL A 512 -18.59 20.56 -2.57
CA VAL A 512 -19.69 21.49 -2.36
C VAL A 512 -19.58 22.62 -3.39
N SER A 513 -20.56 22.65 -4.31
CA SER A 513 -20.52 23.42 -5.54
C SER A 513 -20.31 24.91 -5.29
N GLY A 514 -19.30 25.49 -5.96
CA GLY A 514 -19.03 26.92 -5.94
C GLY A 514 -18.56 27.47 -4.59
N GLN A 515 -18.16 26.61 -3.64
CA GLN A 515 -17.79 27.01 -2.27
C GLN A 515 -18.91 27.77 -1.53
N SER A 516 -20.18 27.46 -1.83
CA SER A 516 -21.33 28.02 -1.12
C SER A 516 -21.46 27.42 0.29
N ARG A 517 -21.76 28.28 1.28
CA ARG A 517 -22.12 27.89 2.66
C ARG A 517 -23.64 27.73 2.87
N ASP A 518 -24.43 27.81 1.79
CA ASP A 518 -25.89 27.82 1.87
C ASP A 518 -26.47 26.43 2.18
N ASN A 519 -27.57 26.39 2.92
CA ASN A 519 -28.31 25.18 3.25
C ASN A 519 -29.05 24.63 2.01
N GLY A 520 -28.57 23.52 1.47
CA GLY A 520 -28.99 22.97 0.18
C GLY A 520 -28.02 23.26 -0.97
N ALA A 521 -26.82 23.77 -0.70
CA ALA A 521 -25.80 23.89 -1.74
C ALA A 521 -25.44 22.51 -2.31
N ASN A 522 -25.43 22.43 -3.64
CA ASN A 522 -25.37 21.16 -4.37
C ASN A 522 -24.02 20.45 -4.24
N VAL A 523 -24.01 19.12 -4.18
CA VAL A 523 -22.76 18.34 -4.16
C VAL A 523 -22.53 17.68 -5.52
N ALA A 524 -21.32 17.84 -6.04
CA ALA A 524 -20.89 17.35 -7.34
C ALA A 524 -19.52 16.67 -7.22
N ILE A 525 -19.03 16.06 -8.30
CA ILE A 525 -17.59 15.78 -8.45
C ILE A 525 -16.90 16.96 -9.13
N TRP A 526 -15.76 17.41 -8.60
CA TRP A 526 -14.98 18.52 -9.16
C TRP A 526 -13.48 18.25 -9.10
N THR A 527 -12.70 18.92 -9.94
CA THR A 527 -11.22 18.78 -9.96
C THR A 527 -10.63 19.17 -8.60
N ASP A 528 -9.66 18.40 -8.10
CA ASP A 528 -8.97 18.69 -6.85
C ASP A 528 -8.41 20.13 -6.81
N ASN A 529 -8.78 20.88 -5.76
CA ASN A 529 -8.35 22.24 -5.51
C ASN A 529 -7.78 22.44 -4.07
N GLY A 530 -7.76 21.39 -3.24
CA GLY A 530 -7.29 21.43 -1.84
C GLY A 530 -8.12 22.28 -0.85
N GLY A 531 -9.21 22.89 -1.31
CA GLY A 531 -10.10 23.78 -0.56
C GLY A 531 -10.93 23.07 0.51
N GLN A 532 -11.57 23.83 1.40
CA GLN A 532 -12.42 23.27 2.45
C GLN A 532 -13.72 22.64 1.92
N ASN A 533 -14.16 23.04 0.72
CA ASN A 533 -15.38 22.54 0.08
C ASN A 533 -15.25 21.10 -0.48
N GLN A 534 -14.02 20.57 -0.52
CA GLN A 534 -13.71 19.19 -0.96
C GLN A 534 -13.39 18.24 0.21
N LYS A 535 -13.58 18.73 1.46
CA LYS A 535 -13.19 18.03 2.68
C LYS A 535 -14.41 17.71 3.53
N TRP A 536 -14.40 16.51 4.05
CA TRP A 536 -15.54 15.88 4.68
C TRP A 536 -15.12 15.25 5.99
N ASP A 537 -15.73 15.66 7.09
CA ASP A 537 -15.55 15.02 8.38
C ASP A 537 -16.49 13.82 8.50
N ILE A 538 -15.93 12.65 8.76
CA ILE A 538 -16.68 11.40 8.90
C ILE A 538 -16.74 11.04 10.37
N MET A 539 -17.95 11.06 10.94
CA MET A 539 -18.21 10.84 12.36
C MET A 539 -19.18 9.67 12.55
N LEU A 540 -18.96 8.85 13.59
CA LEU A 540 -19.87 7.76 13.94
C LEU A 540 -21.12 8.32 14.63
N VAL A 541 -22.31 7.86 14.21
CA VAL A 541 -23.57 8.29 14.83
C VAL A 541 -23.68 7.65 16.22
N ALA A 542 -23.67 8.48 17.26
CA ALA A 542 -23.76 8.04 18.65
C ALA A 542 -24.90 7.04 18.88
N GLY A 543 -24.56 5.87 19.43
CA GLY A 543 -25.49 4.77 19.69
C GLY A 543 -25.83 3.88 18.49
N LYS A 544 -25.24 4.09 17.31
CA LYS A 544 -25.39 3.22 16.14
C LYS A 544 -24.05 2.61 15.71
N GLN A 545 -24.06 1.33 15.35
CA GLN A 545 -22.92 0.66 14.72
C GLN A 545 -22.91 0.94 13.21
N ASN A 546 -21.72 1.06 12.64
CA ASN A 546 -21.45 1.25 11.21
C ASN A 546 -22.36 2.28 10.52
N THR A 547 -22.75 3.34 11.21
CA THR A 547 -23.65 4.38 10.69
C THR A 547 -23.00 5.72 10.95
N TYR A 548 -22.75 6.50 9.90
CA TYR A 548 -21.93 7.70 9.97
C TYR A 548 -22.69 8.91 9.42
N THR A 549 -22.36 10.10 9.93
CA THR A 549 -22.58 11.35 9.19
C THR A 549 -21.32 11.71 8.40
N ILE A 550 -21.52 12.46 7.32
CA ILE A 550 -20.45 12.97 6.46
C ILE A 550 -20.68 14.48 6.36
N GLN A 551 -19.82 15.30 6.98
CA GLN A 551 -20.06 16.74 7.17
C GLN A 551 -19.12 17.59 6.33
N ALA A 552 -19.64 18.57 5.60
CA ALA A 552 -18.87 19.53 4.82
C ALA A 552 -18.07 20.45 5.75
N VAL A 553 -16.74 20.32 5.73
CA VAL A 553 -15.80 21.01 6.64
C VAL A 553 -15.87 22.53 6.52
N MET A 554 -16.31 23.04 5.37
CA MET A 554 -16.45 24.47 5.10
C MET A 554 -17.68 25.14 5.74
N SER A 555 -18.66 24.38 6.23
CA SER A 555 -20.01 24.88 6.56
C SER A 555 -20.70 24.19 7.74
N GLY A 556 -20.21 23.04 8.22
CA GLY A 556 -20.87 22.25 9.26
C GLY A 556 -22.13 21.52 8.80
N ALA A 557 -22.53 21.66 7.53
CA ALA A 557 -23.71 21.01 6.97
C ALA A 557 -23.42 19.54 6.58
N TYR A 558 -24.39 18.65 6.73
CA TYR A 558 -24.23 17.22 6.40
C TYR A 558 -24.55 16.92 4.93
N LEU A 559 -23.79 16.02 4.32
CA LEU A 559 -24.10 15.38 3.05
C LEU A 559 -25.42 14.60 3.22
N ALA A 560 -26.50 15.07 2.60
CA ALA A 560 -27.82 14.50 2.80
C ALA A 560 -28.60 14.32 1.50
N ALA A 561 -29.35 13.23 1.41
CA ALA A 561 -30.27 12.97 0.30
C ALA A 561 -31.52 13.87 0.44
N GLU A 562 -31.89 14.56 -0.64
CA GLU A 562 -33.03 15.51 -0.65
C GLU A 562 -34.40 14.82 -0.82
N GLY A 563 -34.41 13.49 -0.92
CA GLY A 563 -35.60 12.65 -0.96
C GLY A 563 -35.21 11.17 -0.93
N THR A 564 -36.20 10.28 -0.91
CA THR A 564 -35.99 8.82 -0.93
C THR A 564 -36.20 8.17 -2.30
N GLY A 565 -36.52 8.98 -3.32
CA GLY A 565 -36.70 8.52 -4.69
C GLY A 565 -35.37 8.22 -5.38
N LYS A 566 -35.40 7.28 -6.32
CA LYS A 566 -34.26 7.00 -7.20
C LYS A 566 -33.94 8.24 -8.05
N GLY A 567 -32.69 8.69 -8.00
CA GLY A 567 -32.23 9.92 -8.62
C GLY A 567 -32.65 11.19 -7.86
N ALA A 568 -32.97 11.07 -6.57
CA ALA A 568 -33.05 12.24 -5.69
C ALA A 568 -31.63 12.80 -5.47
N ASN A 569 -31.54 14.13 -5.45
CA ASN A 569 -30.30 14.87 -5.33
C ASN A 569 -29.62 14.66 -3.96
N VAL A 570 -28.31 14.93 -3.90
CA VAL A 570 -27.55 15.01 -2.64
C VAL A 570 -26.91 16.39 -2.50
N SER A 571 -27.16 17.05 -1.37
CA SER A 571 -26.68 18.40 -1.08
C SER A 571 -26.08 18.50 0.32
N GLN A 572 -25.37 19.59 0.63
CA GLN A 572 -25.04 19.90 2.03
C GLN A 572 -26.31 20.46 2.70
N ARG A 573 -26.74 19.91 3.83
CA ARG A 573 -27.93 20.37 4.55
C ARG A 573 -27.66 20.60 6.03
N ALA A 574 -28.10 21.76 6.52
CA ALA A 574 -28.12 22.09 7.94
C ALA A 574 -29.35 21.41 8.59
N ILE A 575 -29.17 20.15 8.99
CA ILE A 575 -30.19 19.29 9.61
C ILE A 575 -29.56 18.50 10.78
N ASP A 576 -30.40 17.96 11.66
CA ASP A 576 -29.96 17.16 12.80
C ASP A 576 -29.19 15.89 12.38
N ALA A 577 -28.15 15.53 13.15
CA ALA A 577 -27.30 14.34 12.90
C ALA A 577 -28.07 13.02 13.10
N GLY A 578 -29.15 13.02 13.88
CA GLY A 578 -30.08 11.90 14.04
C GLY A 578 -30.95 11.64 12.80
N ASN A 579 -31.05 12.59 11.86
CA ASN A 579 -31.88 12.47 10.67
C ASN A 579 -31.30 11.44 9.67
N ALA A 580 -32.10 10.42 9.35
CA ALA A 580 -31.74 9.34 8.42
C ALA A 580 -31.34 9.82 7.01
N ALA A 581 -31.73 11.03 6.59
CA ALA A 581 -31.31 11.61 5.31
C ALA A 581 -29.81 11.97 5.27
N ALA A 582 -29.21 12.32 6.41
CA ALA A 582 -27.80 12.65 6.59
C ALA A 582 -26.90 11.45 6.98
N GLN A 583 -27.50 10.28 7.18
CA GLN A 583 -26.83 9.09 7.70
C GLN A 583 -26.51 8.09 6.60
N TRP A 584 -25.30 7.54 6.67
CA TRP A 584 -24.73 6.65 5.66
C TRP A 584 -24.11 5.41 6.31
N VAL A 585 -24.45 4.23 5.78
CA VAL A 585 -23.86 2.94 6.17
C VAL A 585 -22.81 2.56 5.12
N PRO A 586 -21.51 2.55 5.46
CA PRO A 586 -20.46 2.17 4.53
C PRO A 586 -20.36 0.66 4.38
N SER A 587 -19.95 0.22 3.20
CA SER A 587 -19.59 -1.16 2.87
C SER A 587 -18.45 -1.17 1.85
N TYR A 588 -17.82 -2.32 1.61
CA TYR A 588 -16.70 -2.43 0.67
C TYR A 588 -17.04 -3.27 -0.57
N SER A 589 -16.58 -2.81 -1.74
CA SER A 589 -16.52 -3.58 -2.99
C SER A 589 -15.37 -3.05 -3.86
N GLY A 590 -14.64 -3.93 -4.56
CA GLY A 590 -13.51 -3.54 -5.42
C GLY A 590 -12.41 -2.75 -4.71
N GLY A 591 -12.15 -3.02 -3.43
CA GLY A 591 -11.20 -2.25 -2.60
C GLY A 591 -11.67 -0.85 -2.18
N ARG A 592 -12.92 -0.49 -2.47
CA ARG A 592 -13.47 0.87 -2.33
C ARG A 592 -14.70 0.90 -1.43
N VAL A 593 -14.97 2.07 -0.84
CA VAL A 593 -16.13 2.29 0.03
C VAL A 593 -17.36 2.63 -0.83
N MET A 594 -18.48 1.98 -0.55
CA MET A 594 -19.82 2.35 -1.02
C MET A 594 -20.63 2.87 0.16
N PHE A 595 -21.41 3.93 -0.01
CA PHE A 595 -22.21 4.54 1.05
C PHE A 595 -23.71 4.36 0.80
N GLN A 596 -24.39 3.58 1.65
CA GLN A 596 -25.85 3.41 1.59
C GLN A 596 -26.55 4.43 2.49
N ASN A 597 -27.46 5.22 1.94
CA ASN A 597 -28.26 6.21 2.67
C ASN A 597 -29.33 5.53 3.55
N VAL A 598 -29.41 5.89 4.84
CA VAL A 598 -30.31 5.23 5.81
C VAL A 598 -31.79 5.50 5.52
N ALA A 599 -32.16 6.70 5.03
CA ALA A 599 -33.57 7.02 4.75
C ALA A 599 -34.16 6.30 3.52
N SER A 600 -33.32 5.88 2.58
CA SER A 600 -33.76 5.36 1.27
C SER A 600 -33.29 3.93 0.96
N GLY A 601 -32.25 3.45 1.62
CA GLY A 601 -31.58 2.19 1.27
C GLY A 601 -30.82 2.24 -0.07
N MET A 602 -30.66 3.41 -0.67
CA MET A 602 -29.98 3.62 -1.95
C MET A 602 -28.52 4.05 -1.76
N MET A 603 -27.68 3.83 -2.76
CA MET A 603 -26.26 4.18 -2.72
C MET A 603 -26.04 5.64 -3.14
N LEU A 604 -25.03 6.29 -2.56
CA LEU A 604 -24.40 7.49 -3.10
C LEU A 604 -23.86 7.18 -4.51
N ASP A 605 -24.28 7.93 -5.53
CA ASP A 605 -24.02 7.62 -6.94
C ASP A 605 -23.56 8.88 -7.71
N VAL A 606 -22.50 8.75 -8.51
CA VAL A 606 -22.02 9.80 -9.42
C VAL A 606 -22.81 9.75 -10.73
N THR A 607 -23.72 10.72 -10.92
CA THR A 607 -24.81 10.65 -11.89
C THR A 607 -24.39 10.14 -13.27
N GLY A 608 -25.02 9.04 -13.67
CA GLY A 608 -24.80 8.40 -14.98
C GLY A 608 -23.38 7.85 -15.19
N CYS A 609 -22.64 7.57 -14.13
CA CYS A 609 -21.21 7.20 -14.16
C CYS A 609 -20.32 8.30 -14.81
N GLY A 610 -20.70 9.57 -14.67
CA GLY A 610 -19.93 10.69 -15.23
C GLY A 610 -18.56 10.87 -14.56
N ALA A 611 -17.60 11.34 -15.38
CA ALA A 611 -16.19 11.51 -15.00
C ALA A 611 -15.68 12.95 -15.16
N LYS A 612 -16.59 13.92 -15.39
CA LYS A 612 -16.28 15.34 -15.63
C LYS A 612 -16.57 16.17 -14.38
N ALA A 613 -15.78 17.23 -14.16
CA ALA A 613 -16.09 18.24 -13.16
C ALA A 613 -17.50 18.82 -13.41
N GLY A 614 -18.28 18.95 -12.35
CA GLY A 614 -19.70 19.35 -12.39
C GLY A 614 -20.69 18.21 -12.66
N THR A 615 -20.25 16.95 -12.70
CA THR A 615 -21.19 15.80 -12.67
C THR A 615 -21.82 15.72 -11.28
N ASN A 616 -23.14 15.59 -11.23
CA ASN A 616 -23.91 15.61 -9.99
C ASN A 616 -23.71 14.37 -9.11
N ILE A 617 -24.09 14.47 -7.83
CA ILE A 617 -24.24 13.34 -6.92
C ILE A 617 -25.72 13.13 -6.61
N GLU A 618 -26.19 11.90 -6.75
CA GLU A 618 -27.56 11.49 -6.46
C GLU A 618 -27.59 10.25 -5.55
N ILE A 619 -28.78 9.83 -5.12
CA ILE A 619 -28.99 8.48 -4.59
C ILE A 619 -29.58 7.56 -5.66
N TRP A 620 -29.03 6.35 -5.78
CA TRP A 620 -29.44 5.39 -6.82
C TRP A 620 -29.51 3.95 -6.30
N THR A 621 -30.34 3.14 -6.95
CA THR A 621 -30.44 1.70 -6.69
C THR A 621 -29.08 1.03 -6.88
N ALA A 622 -28.64 0.20 -5.92
CA ALA A 622 -27.36 -0.51 -5.98
C ALA A 622 -27.18 -1.24 -7.33
N ASN A 623 -26.08 -0.95 -8.03
CA ASN A 623 -25.86 -1.36 -9.43
C ASN A 623 -24.47 -1.97 -9.70
N GLY A 624 -23.55 -1.93 -8.74
CA GLY A 624 -22.19 -2.49 -8.87
C GLY A 624 -21.26 -1.74 -9.82
N THR A 625 -21.60 -0.52 -10.23
CA THR A 625 -20.76 0.31 -11.12
C THR A 625 -19.78 1.19 -10.34
N SER A 626 -18.77 1.71 -11.02
CA SER A 626 -17.82 2.69 -10.46
C SER A 626 -18.47 4.02 -10.04
N ALA A 627 -19.72 4.28 -10.41
CA ALA A 627 -20.47 5.43 -9.93
C ALA A 627 -20.76 5.39 -8.41
N GLN A 628 -20.81 4.18 -7.82
CA GLN A 628 -21.24 3.96 -6.43
C GLN A 628 -20.09 3.68 -5.45
N SER A 629 -18.83 3.77 -5.92
CA SER A 629 -17.65 3.41 -5.13
C SER A 629 -16.62 4.53 -5.07
N PHE A 630 -16.03 4.70 -3.88
CA PHE A 630 -15.22 5.86 -3.52
C PHE A 630 -13.94 5.42 -2.76
N SER A 631 -12.87 6.19 -2.92
CA SER A 631 -11.66 6.08 -2.11
C SER A 631 -11.61 7.24 -1.12
N LEU A 632 -11.26 6.94 0.13
CA LEU A 632 -11.14 7.92 1.21
C LEU A 632 -9.67 8.16 1.51
N ALA A 633 -9.21 9.41 1.41
CA ALA A 633 -7.86 9.82 1.80
C ALA A 633 -7.93 10.72 3.04
N ARG A 634 -7.25 10.38 4.13
CA ARG A 634 -7.21 11.24 5.32
C ARG A 634 -6.57 12.59 4.94
N THR A 635 -7.28 13.69 5.22
CA THR A 635 -6.83 15.05 4.90
C THR A 635 -6.58 15.86 6.17
N ARG A 636 -6.31 17.15 6.00
CA ARG A 636 -6.04 18.15 7.03
C ARG A 636 -6.97 19.36 6.87
N PRO A 637 -7.31 20.08 7.96
CA PRO A 637 -8.19 21.26 7.92
C PRO A 637 -7.96 22.19 6.72
N ILE A 638 -6.73 22.68 6.59
CA ILE A 638 -6.31 23.63 5.56
C ILE A 638 -4.95 23.23 4.97
N GLY A 639 -4.67 23.75 3.77
CA GLY A 639 -3.38 23.62 3.10
C GLY A 639 -2.31 24.51 3.74
N ASN A 640 -1.09 24.49 3.19
CA ASN A 640 -0.16 25.58 3.46
C ASN A 640 -0.59 26.76 2.58
N GLY A 641 -0.74 27.96 3.14
CA GLY A 641 -1.32 29.09 2.42
C GLY A 641 -1.50 30.31 3.31
N TYR A 642 -1.89 31.45 2.73
CA TYR A 642 -2.29 32.64 3.48
C TYR A 642 -3.80 32.67 3.66
N TYR A 643 -4.23 32.75 4.91
CA TYR A 643 -5.63 32.82 5.29
C TYR A 643 -5.90 34.07 6.12
N TYR A 644 -7.13 34.57 6.10
CA TYR A 644 -7.65 35.29 7.26
C TYR A 644 -7.93 34.28 8.38
N ILE A 645 -7.90 34.76 9.62
CA ILE A 645 -8.39 34.01 10.78
C ILE A 645 -9.59 34.79 11.28
N GLU A 646 -10.76 34.38 10.85
CA GLU A 646 -12.07 35.00 11.10
C GLU A 646 -12.72 34.37 12.33
N PHE A 647 -13.65 35.09 12.95
CA PHE A 647 -14.49 34.54 14.02
C PHE A 647 -15.80 34.05 13.42
N GLU A 648 -16.24 32.83 13.76
CA GLU A 648 -17.48 32.27 13.21
C GLU A 648 -18.69 33.14 13.56
N ALA A 649 -18.73 33.69 14.78
CA ALA A 649 -19.79 34.57 15.24
C ALA A 649 -19.76 35.97 14.57
N ASN A 650 -18.66 36.36 13.91
CA ASN A 650 -18.55 37.64 13.21
C ASN A 650 -17.38 37.70 12.20
N ALA A 651 -17.67 37.41 10.93
CA ALA A 651 -16.69 37.44 9.84
C ALA A 651 -16.18 38.86 9.46
N ASP A 652 -16.83 39.94 9.92
CA ASP A 652 -16.26 41.30 9.75
C ASP A 652 -15.00 41.51 10.62
N LEU A 653 -14.74 40.62 11.59
CA LEU A 653 -13.59 40.66 12.49
C LEU A 653 -12.59 39.55 12.18
N VAL A 654 -11.30 39.90 12.22
CA VAL A 654 -10.17 39.00 11.96
C VAL A 654 -9.08 39.17 13.02
N LEU A 655 -8.23 38.15 13.15
CA LEU A 655 -7.02 38.20 13.98
C LEU A 655 -5.99 39.17 13.37
N ASP A 656 -5.54 40.16 14.15
CA ASP A 656 -4.76 41.31 13.68
C ASP A 656 -3.55 41.56 14.58
N VAL A 657 -2.37 41.82 14.00
CA VAL A 657 -1.21 42.37 14.72
C VAL A 657 -1.37 43.89 14.89
N SER A 658 -1.70 44.28 16.12
CA SER A 658 -2.09 45.63 16.50
C SER A 658 -1.10 46.70 16.03
N GLY A 659 -1.63 47.78 15.47
CA GLY A 659 -0.84 48.91 14.94
C GLY A 659 0.05 48.56 13.75
N LYS A 660 -0.09 47.38 13.14
CA LYS A 660 0.78 46.83 12.08
C LYS A 660 2.24 46.68 12.53
N ALA A 661 2.45 46.36 13.81
CA ALA A 661 3.79 46.17 14.37
C ALA A 661 4.64 45.16 13.58
N THR A 662 5.93 45.40 13.45
CA THR A 662 6.90 44.52 12.78
C THR A 662 7.94 43.90 13.72
N GLY A 663 7.95 44.31 15.00
CA GLY A 663 8.83 43.76 16.03
C GLY A 663 8.21 42.57 16.80
N SER A 664 9.09 41.77 17.41
CA SER A 664 8.72 40.77 18.43
C SER A 664 8.04 41.43 19.63
N GLY A 665 7.05 40.78 20.23
CA GLY A 665 6.16 41.39 21.23
C GLY A 665 5.06 42.27 20.61
N GLY A 666 4.82 42.15 19.30
CA GLY A 666 3.70 42.82 18.63
C GLY A 666 2.39 42.16 19.03
N ASN A 667 1.55 42.88 19.78
CA ASN A 667 0.35 42.32 20.40
C ASN A 667 -0.71 41.92 19.38
N VAL A 668 -1.39 40.79 19.59
CA VAL A 668 -2.45 40.30 18.72
C VAL A 668 -3.83 40.63 19.30
N ILE A 669 -4.77 41.02 18.44
CA ILE A 669 -6.13 41.47 18.79
C ILE A 669 -7.14 40.92 17.77
N SER A 670 -8.43 41.03 18.07
CA SER A 670 -9.49 41.00 17.05
C SER A 670 -9.75 42.41 16.51
N TYR A 671 -9.87 42.55 15.18
CA TYR A 671 -10.06 43.86 14.54
C TYR A 671 -10.83 43.76 13.21
N THR A 672 -11.52 44.82 12.79
CA THR A 672 -12.28 44.86 11.53
C THR A 672 -11.39 44.58 10.32
N ASN A 673 -11.82 43.66 9.46
CA ASN A 673 -11.11 43.27 8.25
C ASN A 673 -10.93 44.49 7.33
N ASN A 674 -9.69 44.88 7.09
CA ASN A 674 -9.25 45.93 6.17
C ASN A 674 -8.29 45.39 5.11
N ALA A 675 -8.27 44.07 4.92
CA ALA A 675 -7.39 43.32 4.02
C ALA A 675 -5.88 43.60 4.20
N GLY A 676 -5.48 44.14 5.35
CA GLY A 676 -4.08 44.47 5.66
C GLY A 676 -3.20 43.24 5.80
N GLY A 677 -1.91 43.35 5.47
CA GLY A 677 -0.95 42.25 5.68
C GLY A 677 -0.83 41.82 7.15
N ASN A 678 -1.10 42.74 8.08
CA ASN A 678 -1.13 42.48 9.52
C ASN A 678 -2.31 41.59 9.96
N GLN A 679 -3.28 41.32 9.08
CA GLN A 679 -4.46 40.48 9.31
C GLN A 679 -4.42 39.13 8.57
N LYS A 680 -3.35 38.90 7.81
CA LYS A 680 -3.19 37.71 6.96
C LYS A 680 -2.12 36.83 7.57
N TRP A 681 -2.36 35.52 7.56
CA TRP A 681 -1.54 34.57 8.30
C TRP A 681 -1.14 33.39 7.43
N TYR A 682 0.17 33.16 7.29
CA TYR A 682 0.70 32.00 6.58
C TYR A 682 0.71 30.78 7.48
N PHE A 683 -0.13 29.81 7.16
CA PHE A 683 -0.13 28.51 7.83
C PHE A 683 0.94 27.62 7.22
N GLN A 684 1.98 27.31 8.00
CA GLN A 684 3.06 26.41 7.63
C GLN A 684 2.97 25.12 8.46
N ARG A 685 2.41 24.05 7.89
CA ARG A 685 2.36 22.75 8.57
C ARG A 685 3.76 22.19 8.78
N GLN A 686 4.03 21.70 9.98
CA GLN A 686 5.26 21.03 10.40
C GLN A 686 5.14 19.50 10.19
N SER A 687 6.25 18.77 10.34
CA SER A 687 6.28 17.30 10.17
C SER A 687 5.51 16.54 11.26
N ASP A 688 5.42 17.10 12.47
CA ASP A 688 4.63 16.57 13.60
C ASP A 688 3.11 16.78 13.46
N GLY A 689 2.68 17.53 12.44
CA GLY A 689 1.28 17.85 12.17
C GLY A 689 0.79 19.19 12.71
N THR A 690 1.54 19.84 13.59
CA THR A 690 1.27 21.21 14.07
C THR A 690 1.46 22.24 12.94
N TYR A 691 1.04 23.48 13.18
CA TYR A 691 1.30 24.64 12.31
C TYR A 691 2.16 25.67 13.04
N LYS A 692 3.10 26.25 12.31
CA LYS A 692 3.55 27.63 12.56
C LYS A 692 2.62 28.57 11.79
N ILE A 693 2.19 29.65 12.42
CA ILE A 693 1.24 30.62 11.87
C ILE A 693 1.95 31.97 11.80
N LEU A 694 2.44 32.39 10.62
CA LEU A 694 3.29 33.57 10.47
C LEU A 694 2.48 34.78 9.99
N ASN A 695 2.65 35.95 10.60
CA ASN A 695 1.97 37.16 10.14
C ASN A 695 2.53 37.64 8.79
N ALA A 696 1.66 38.02 7.87
CA ALA A 696 2.05 38.33 6.49
C ALA A 696 2.73 39.70 6.30
N HIS A 697 2.74 40.56 7.32
CA HIS A 697 3.39 41.88 7.31
C HIS A 697 4.77 41.89 7.98
N SER A 698 4.98 41.05 9.00
CA SER A 698 6.23 40.99 9.78
C SER A 698 7.05 39.72 9.54
N GLU A 699 6.46 38.69 8.92
CA GLU A 699 6.97 37.31 8.83
C GLU A 699 7.21 36.63 10.19
N LEU A 700 6.76 37.23 11.30
CA LEU A 700 6.92 36.70 12.65
C LEU A 700 5.79 35.69 13.01
N PRO A 701 6.12 34.54 13.62
CA PRO A 701 5.12 33.58 14.09
C PRO A 701 4.29 34.08 15.29
N LEU A 702 3.01 33.72 15.26
CA LEU A 702 2.06 33.75 16.36
C LEU A 702 2.58 32.89 17.52
N ALA A 703 2.66 33.48 18.71
CA ALA A 703 3.34 32.94 19.87
C ALA A 703 2.56 33.16 21.16
N VAL A 704 2.59 32.17 22.06
CA VAL A 704 2.15 32.34 23.45
C VAL A 704 3.25 33.02 24.26
N ALA A 705 2.95 34.17 24.85
CA ALA A 705 3.92 35.02 25.52
C ALA A 705 4.65 34.29 26.67
N GLY A 706 5.98 34.41 26.70
CA GLY A 706 6.82 33.76 27.71
C GLY A 706 6.79 32.23 27.73
N ALA A 707 6.17 31.57 26.72
CA ALA A 707 5.93 30.13 26.68
C ALA A 707 5.12 29.57 27.87
N SER A 708 4.27 30.39 28.50
CA SER A 708 3.39 29.98 29.59
C SER A 708 2.10 29.35 29.06
N ALA A 709 1.75 28.14 29.50
CA ALA A 709 0.49 27.46 29.16
C ALA A 709 -0.71 27.90 30.05
N VAL A 710 -0.51 28.89 30.94
CA VAL A 710 -1.53 29.30 31.91
C VAL A 710 -2.67 30.06 31.20
N PRO A 711 -3.96 29.74 31.42
CA PRO A 711 -5.08 30.52 30.93
C PRO A 711 -4.98 32.01 31.29
N GLY A 712 -5.26 32.89 30.33
CA GLY A 712 -5.00 34.33 30.40
C GLY A 712 -3.58 34.75 29.98
N THR A 713 -2.71 33.84 29.55
CA THR A 713 -1.42 34.22 28.96
C THR A 713 -1.64 34.88 27.59
N ASN A 714 -0.97 36.01 27.36
CA ASN A 714 -1.10 36.81 26.14
C ASN A 714 -0.64 36.09 24.88
N VAL A 715 -1.23 36.44 23.73
CA VAL A 715 -0.77 36.01 22.40
C VAL A 715 -0.21 37.20 21.61
N GLU A 716 0.99 37.00 21.06
CA GLU A 716 1.78 38.02 20.38
C GLU A 716 2.43 37.44 19.11
N GLN A 717 2.97 38.28 18.23
CA GLN A 717 3.99 37.83 17.28
C GLN A 717 5.37 37.88 17.95
N ALA A 718 6.21 36.87 17.76
CA ALA A 718 7.54 36.82 18.36
C ALA A 718 8.63 36.32 17.41
N SER A 719 9.90 36.63 17.71
CA SER A 719 11.07 36.12 16.96
C SER A 719 11.01 34.60 16.79
N ALA A 720 11.28 34.12 15.58
CA ALA A 720 11.11 32.70 15.24
C ALA A 720 12.04 31.77 16.04
N SER A 721 11.48 30.66 16.53
CA SER A 721 12.17 29.67 17.37
C SER A 721 11.73 28.23 17.06
N SER A 722 12.27 27.27 17.80
CA SER A 722 11.80 25.88 17.86
C SER A 722 10.78 25.61 18.99
N SER A 723 10.39 26.64 19.75
CA SER A 723 9.53 26.47 20.93
C SER A 723 8.13 25.94 20.58
N ALA A 724 7.59 25.11 21.48
CA ALA A 724 6.18 24.71 21.47
C ALA A 724 5.22 25.91 21.54
N ALA A 725 5.65 27.04 22.12
CA ALA A 725 4.87 28.28 22.19
C ALA A 725 4.54 28.90 20.82
N GLN A 726 5.21 28.48 19.75
CA GLN A 726 4.99 28.93 18.36
C GLN A 726 4.42 27.83 17.45
N ARG A 727 3.97 26.71 18.03
CA ARG A 727 3.31 25.61 17.33
C ARG A 727 1.86 25.49 17.80
N TRP A 728 0.97 25.28 16.85
CA TRP A 728 -0.49 25.29 17.06
C TRP A 728 -1.14 24.08 16.39
N ASN A 729 -2.13 23.49 17.04
CA ASN A 729 -2.97 22.42 16.49
C ASN A 729 -4.31 22.99 16.04
N LEU A 730 -4.79 22.56 14.87
CA LEU A 730 -6.11 22.94 14.37
C LEU A 730 -7.08 21.80 14.63
N VAL A 731 -7.98 22.01 15.58
CA VAL A 731 -9.06 21.10 15.92
C VAL A 731 -10.30 21.54 15.17
N TYR A 732 -10.93 20.66 14.41
CA TYR A 732 -12.24 20.92 13.82
C TYR A 732 -13.31 20.73 14.90
N ASN A 733 -14.25 21.66 15.02
CA ASN A 733 -15.22 21.67 16.11
C ASN A 733 -16.53 20.91 15.77
N HIS A 734 -16.56 20.20 14.64
CA HIS A 734 -17.72 19.45 14.14
C HIS A 734 -18.96 20.31 13.83
N ASP A 735 -18.75 21.61 13.58
CA ASP A 735 -19.78 22.62 13.37
C ASP A 735 -19.45 23.62 12.23
N GLY A 736 -18.42 23.35 11.42
CA GLY A 736 -17.89 24.27 10.41
C GLY A 736 -16.79 25.22 10.91
N SER A 737 -16.56 25.31 12.22
CA SER A 737 -15.52 26.14 12.85
C SER A 737 -14.33 25.31 13.34
N PHE A 738 -13.26 26.00 13.74
CA PHE A 738 -12.04 25.41 14.28
C PHE A 738 -11.63 26.05 15.59
N SER A 739 -11.05 25.25 16.50
CA SER A 739 -10.27 25.73 17.65
C SER A 739 -8.77 25.70 17.32
N ILE A 740 -8.02 26.72 17.73
CA ILE A 740 -6.55 26.79 17.54
C ILE A 740 -5.87 26.47 18.88
N ALA A 741 -5.63 25.18 19.14
CA ALA A 741 -5.03 24.70 20.39
C ALA A 741 -3.51 24.91 20.45
N SER A 742 -2.97 25.20 21.63
CA SER A 742 -1.52 25.35 21.80
C SER A 742 -0.80 24.00 21.72
N ALA A 743 0.45 23.99 21.26
CA ALA A 743 1.34 22.83 21.41
C ALA A 743 2.14 22.84 22.73
N LEU A 744 1.95 23.84 23.61
CA LEU A 744 2.42 23.81 25.00
C LEU A 744 1.56 22.87 25.85
N ASP A 745 0.24 23.00 25.73
CA ASP A 745 -0.80 22.18 26.35
C ASP A 745 -2.04 22.26 25.44
N SER A 746 -2.60 21.12 25.04
CA SER A 746 -3.73 21.08 24.10
C SER A 746 -5.09 21.37 24.74
N SER A 747 -5.16 21.52 26.07
CA SER A 747 -6.37 21.95 26.78
C SER A 747 -6.64 23.46 26.70
N VAL A 748 -5.64 24.24 26.27
CA VAL A 748 -5.75 25.69 26.06
C VAL A 748 -5.70 26.06 24.57
N VAL A 749 -6.59 26.97 24.17
CA VAL A 749 -6.82 27.42 22.81
C VAL A 749 -6.64 28.93 22.70
N LEU A 750 -6.32 29.41 21.50
CA LEU A 750 -6.44 30.83 21.15
C LEU A 750 -7.86 31.31 21.45
N SER A 751 -7.93 32.49 22.05
CA SER A 751 -9.13 33.09 22.61
C SER A 751 -9.07 34.60 22.42
N ILE A 752 -10.23 35.25 22.41
CA ILE A 752 -10.33 36.70 22.60
C ILE A 752 -10.80 36.99 24.02
N ALA A 753 -10.05 37.84 24.72
CA ALA A 753 -10.31 38.22 26.10
C ALA A 753 -11.73 38.79 26.27
N GLY A 754 -12.54 38.12 27.10
CA GLY A 754 -13.97 38.39 27.26
C GLY A 754 -14.89 37.38 26.57
N GLY A 755 -14.36 36.47 25.76
CA GLY A 755 -15.10 35.36 25.13
C GLY A 755 -15.98 35.73 23.94
N VAL A 756 -15.95 36.99 23.50
CA VAL A 756 -16.72 37.51 22.36
C VAL A 756 -15.82 38.44 21.53
N PRO A 757 -15.70 38.25 20.20
CA PRO A 757 -14.82 39.07 19.36
C PRO A 757 -15.34 40.51 19.25
N SER A 758 -14.45 41.48 19.45
CA SER A 758 -14.79 42.91 19.35
C SER A 758 -13.56 43.78 19.07
N ASN A 759 -13.75 44.93 18.44
CA ASN A 759 -12.64 45.74 17.92
C ASN A 759 -11.61 46.13 18.99
N SER A 760 -10.37 45.69 18.82
CA SER A 760 -9.23 45.84 19.73
C SER A 760 -9.28 45.00 21.01
N ALA A 761 -10.17 44.01 21.11
CA ALA A 761 -10.12 43.02 22.18
C ALA A 761 -8.90 42.10 22.02
N ASN A 762 -8.25 41.80 23.14
CA ASN A 762 -6.94 41.16 23.19
C ASN A 762 -6.98 39.67 22.86
N ALA A 763 -5.98 39.14 22.16
CA ALA A 763 -5.81 37.71 21.98
C ALA A 763 -5.05 37.08 23.17
N ASP A 764 -5.64 36.07 23.79
CA ASP A 764 -5.04 35.28 24.87
C ASP A 764 -5.15 33.78 24.58
N ILE A 765 -4.53 32.95 25.42
CA ILE A 765 -4.90 31.54 25.52
C ILE A 765 -5.83 31.31 26.70
N GLN A 766 -6.87 30.51 26.52
CA GLN A 766 -7.84 30.14 27.57
C GLN A 766 -8.15 28.65 27.49
N SER A 767 -8.67 28.07 28.56
CA SER A 767 -9.26 26.72 28.51
C SER A 767 -10.33 26.65 27.43
N ASN A 768 -10.35 25.57 26.64
CA ASN A 768 -11.35 25.43 25.58
C ASN A 768 -12.76 25.25 26.19
N VAL A 769 -13.65 26.20 25.90
CA VAL A 769 -15.06 26.17 26.26
C VAL A 769 -15.97 26.45 25.06
N SER A 770 -15.40 26.45 23.84
CA SER A 770 -16.08 26.68 22.56
C SER A 770 -16.96 27.95 22.51
N ASN A 771 -16.47 29.06 23.06
CA ASN A 771 -17.14 30.37 22.98
C ASN A 771 -16.85 31.08 21.64
N ASP A 772 -17.60 32.15 21.36
CA ASP A 772 -17.50 32.97 20.13
C ASP A 772 -16.08 33.52 19.87
N GLY A 773 -15.31 33.77 20.93
CA GLY A 773 -13.91 34.19 20.86
C GLY A 773 -12.91 33.04 20.61
N GLN A 774 -13.36 31.79 20.56
CA GLN A 774 -12.55 30.56 20.39
C GLN A 774 -12.90 29.77 19.11
N ARG A 775 -13.99 30.10 18.41
CA ARG A 775 -14.48 29.42 17.21
C ARG A 775 -14.12 30.19 15.94
N PHE A 776 -13.18 29.66 15.15
CA PHE A 776 -12.54 30.34 14.02
C PHE A 776 -12.93 29.77 12.65
N ILE A 777 -12.88 30.61 11.62
CA ILE A 777 -12.99 30.25 10.19
C ILE A 777 -11.70 30.67 9.46
N PHE A 778 -11.33 29.94 8.40
CA PHE A 778 -10.10 30.17 7.61
C PHE A 778 -10.41 30.47 6.14
N GLU A 779 -10.74 31.72 5.81
CA GLU A 779 -10.85 32.15 4.41
C GLU A 779 -9.47 32.27 3.75
N SER A 780 -9.27 31.59 2.63
CA SER A 780 -8.04 31.64 1.82
C SER A 780 -7.91 32.95 1.07
N THR A 781 -6.70 33.50 0.98
CA THR A 781 -6.44 34.80 0.34
C THR A 781 -5.49 34.70 -0.86
N ASP A 782 -5.67 35.58 -1.85
CA ASP A 782 -4.76 35.79 -2.99
C ASP A 782 -3.34 36.29 -2.59
N TYR A 783 -3.02 36.36 -1.30
CA TYR A 783 -1.79 36.95 -0.81
C TYR A 783 -0.59 36.03 -1.06
N ALA A 784 0.49 36.61 -1.59
CA ALA A 784 1.70 35.90 -2.01
C ALA A 784 2.88 36.13 -1.06
N TYR A 785 3.69 35.10 -0.86
CA TYR A 785 4.88 35.20 -0.01
C TYR A 785 5.89 36.16 -0.65
N GLY A 786 6.42 37.10 0.14
CA GLY A 786 7.46 38.05 -0.29
C GLY A 786 7.01 39.23 -1.16
N THR A 787 5.71 39.43 -1.44
CA THR A 787 5.30 40.57 -2.32
C THR A 787 5.45 41.95 -1.70
N LEU A 788 5.70 42.09 -0.39
CA LEU A 788 5.94 43.38 0.26
C LEU A 788 7.33 43.97 -0.02
N THR A 789 8.29 43.17 -0.52
CA THR A 789 9.67 43.60 -0.82
C THR A 789 9.97 43.63 -2.33
N MET A 790 8.97 43.33 -3.17
CA MET A 790 9.10 43.34 -4.63
C MET A 790 8.89 44.75 -5.20
N SER A 791 9.82 45.19 -6.06
CA SER A 791 9.57 46.32 -6.96
C SER A 791 8.47 45.99 -7.99
N ASP A 792 7.85 47.01 -8.61
CA ASP A 792 6.79 46.80 -9.60
C ASP A 792 7.18 45.83 -10.73
N SER A 793 8.45 45.86 -11.17
CA SER A 793 9.00 44.95 -12.18
C SER A 793 9.08 43.49 -11.70
N GLN A 794 9.43 43.27 -10.42
CA GLN A 794 9.39 41.94 -9.80
C GLN A 794 7.94 41.46 -9.65
N LEU A 795 7.04 42.32 -9.18
CA LEU A 795 5.64 41.97 -8.99
C LEU A 795 4.92 41.66 -10.32
N ALA A 796 5.25 42.38 -11.39
CA ALA A 796 4.76 42.10 -12.74
C ALA A 796 5.26 40.73 -13.25
N MET A 797 6.55 40.45 -13.12
CA MET A 797 7.13 39.14 -13.47
C MET A 797 6.56 38.01 -12.61
N TYR A 798 6.39 38.24 -11.30
CA TYR A 798 5.80 37.29 -10.36
C TYR A 798 4.36 36.91 -10.73
N LYS A 799 3.50 37.91 -11.02
CA LYS A 799 2.13 37.69 -11.48
C LYS A 799 2.10 36.94 -12.81
N ARG A 800 3.02 37.29 -13.74
CA ARG A 800 3.16 36.60 -15.02
C ARG A 800 3.59 35.14 -14.87
N ALA A 801 4.42 34.80 -13.88
CA ALA A 801 4.85 33.42 -13.61
C ALA A 801 3.69 32.48 -13.22
N GLN A 802 2.72 32.96 -12.43
CA GLN A 802 1.59 32.13 -11.97
C GLN A 802 0.69 31.62 -13.11
N GLY A 803 0.74 32.26 -14.29
CA GLY A 803 0.02 31.82 -15.49
C GLY A 803 0.65 30.65 -16.26
N TYR A 804 1.74 30.05 -15.76
CA TYR A 804 2.45 28.96 -16.43
C TYR A 804 2.64 27.74 -15.54
N SER A 805 2.55 26.54 -16.12
CA SER A 805 3.12 25.30 -15.58
C SER A 805 4.57 25.12 -16.02
N SER A 806 5.30 24.15 -15.45
CA SER A 806 6.62 23.71 -15.94
C SER A 806 6.74 22.18 -15.78
N PRO A 807 7.55 21.47 -16.60
CA PRO A 807 7.82 20.03 -16.42
C PRO A 807 8.68 19.69 -15.19
N THR A 808 9.20 20.70 -14.50
CA THR A 808 10.04 20.61 -13.31
C THR A 808 9.50 21.55 -12.23
N ASP A 809 9.93 21.40 -10.98
CA ASP A 809 9.63 22.38 -9.90
C ASP A 809 10.35 23.73 -10.07
N TRP A 810 10.80 24.07 -11.28
CA TRP A 810 11.49 25.31 -11.62
C TRP A 810 10.87 25.98 -12.85
N LEU A 811 10.98 27.30 -12.94
CA LEU A 811 10.50 28.11 -14.06
C LEU A 811 11.42 29.34 -14.22
N ILE A 812 11.81 29.69 -15.45
CA ILE A 812 12.59 30.91 -15.73
C ILE A 812 11.76 31.88 -16.57
N LEU A 813 11.68 33.15 -16.16
CA LEU A 813 11.09 34.24 -16.93
C LEU A 813 12.19 35.22 -17.37
N ILE A 814 12.13 35.64 -18.64
CA ILE A 814 13.04 36.64 -19.24
C ILE A 814 12.23 37.85 -19.68
N ASP A 815 12.52 39.00 -19.07
CA ASP A 815 12.02 40.30 -19.49
C ASP A 815 13.02 40.92 -20.47
N ASN A 816 12.66 40.94 -21.75
CA ASN A 816 13.55 41.37 -22.80
C ASN A 816 13.76 42.89 -22.81
N ASP A 817 12.71 43.68 -22.57
CA ASP A 817 12.78 45.14 -22.64
C ASP A 817 13.35 45.74 -21.35
N ALA A 818 12.89 45.29 -20.18
CA ALA A 818 13.40 45.77 -18.91
C ALA A 818 14.79 45.19 -18.56
N CYS A 819 15.28 44.18 -19.29
CA CYS A 819 16.57 43.51 -19.06
C CYS A 819 16.70 42.93 -17.64
N TRP A 820 15.79 42.00 -17.33
CA TRP A 820 15.78 41.19 -16.10
C TRP A 820 15.50 39.71 -16.39
N VAL A 821 16.01 38.85 -15.52
CA VAL A 821 15.65 37.42 -15.44
C VAL A 821 15.16 37.11 -14.04
N GLY A 822 14.05 36.38 -13.94
CA GLY A 822 13.55 35.78 -12.71
C GLY A 822 13.62 34.27 -12.77
N VAL A 823 14.17 33.65 -11.73
CA VAL A 823 14.15 32.20 -11.53
C VAL A 823 13.17 31.91 -10.41
N PHE A 824 12.26 30.97 -10.67
CA PHE A 824 11.17 30.59 -9.79
C PHE A 824 11.28 29.12 -9.42
N LYS A 825 10.75 28.77 -8.25
CA LYS A 825 10.62 27.41 -7.75
C LYS A 825 9.16 27.15 -7.32
N TYR A 826 8.64 25.95 -7.55
CA TYR A 826 7.26 25.60 -7.21
C TYR A 826 7.15 25.11 -5.77
N GLU A 827 6.46 25.87 -4.91
CA GLU A 827 6.27 25.50 -3.51
C GLU A 827 4.89 25.96 -3.00
N GLY A 828 4.18 25.08 -2.29
CA GLY A 828 2.87 25.42 -1.70
C GLY A 828 1.79 25.76 -2.73
N GLY A 829 1.77 25.10 -3.89
CA GLY A 829 0.74 25.27 -4.93
C GLY A 829 0.93 26.48 -5.86
N ARG A 830 2.11 27.10 -5.86
CA ARG A 830 2.40 28.31 -6.65
C ARG A 830 3.90 28.49 -6.92
N TRP A 831 4.24 29.39 -7.84
CA TRP A 831 5.62 29.80 -8.08
C TRP A 831 6.08 30.84 -7.08
N LEU A 832 7.18 30.55 -6.36
CA LEU A 832 7.91 31.52 -5.55
C LEU A 832 9.12 32.04 -6.34
N MET A 833 9.40 33.35 -6.25
CA MET A 833 10.54 33.98 -6.93
C MET A 833 11.82 33.76 -6.11
N GLU A 834 12.63 32.81 -6.53
CA GLU A 834 13.87 32.39 -5.84
C GLU A 834 15.05 33.31 -6.20
N ARG A 835 15.18 33.77 -7.45
CA ARG A 835 16.17 34.80 -7.85
C ARG A 835 15.57 35.82 -8.80
N TYR A 836 16.09 37.05 -8.74
CA TYR A 836 15.77 38.12 -9.68
C TYR A 836 17.02 38.96 -9.93
N PHE A 837 17.51 39.01 -11.17
CA PHE A 837 18.77 39.69 -11.49
C PHE A 837 18.81 40.33 -12.88
N ARG A 838 19.63 41.38 -12.99
CA ARG A 838 19.89 42.09 -14.25
C ARG A 838 20.59 41.18 -15.26
N CYS A 839 20.16 41.29 -16.51
CA CYS A 839 20.80 40.65 -17.66
C CYS A 839 21.17 41.70 -18.73
N SER A 840 21.95 41.30 -19.75
CA SER A 840 22.07 42.05 -21.01
C SER A 840 21.60 41.17 -22.16
N ASN A 841 20.45 41.53 -22.73
CA ASN A 841 19.76 40.80 -23.79
C ASN A 841 20.26 41.21 -25.18
N GLY A 842 19.68 40.62 -26.23
CA GLY A 842 19.99 40.90 -27.63
C GLY A 842 19.69 42.34 -28.03
N LYS A 843 20.67 43.00 -28.67
CA LYS A 843 20.49 44.31 -29.32
C LYS A 843 19.44 44.24 -30.43
N GLY A 844 18.80 45.36 -30.78
CA GLY A 844 17.67 45.37 -31.73
C GLY A 844 17.92 44.78 -33.13
N SER A 845 19.17 44.64 -33.58
CA SER A 845 19.51 43.96 -34.84
C SER A 845 19.72 42.44 -34.72
N THR A 846 19.80 41.91 -33.50
CA THR A 846 19.90 40.48 -33.16
C THR A 846 19.22 40.28 -31.78
N PRO A 847 17.89 40.42 -31.70
CA PRO A 847 17.15 40.39 -30.43
C PRO A 847 17.20 39.00 -29.79
N THR A 848 16.95 38.93 -28.49
CA THR A 848 16.72 37.65 -27.79
C THR A 848 15.38 37.04 -28.24
N VAL A 849 15.34 35.71 -28.32
CA VAL A 849 14.14 34.93 -28.66
C VAL A 849 12.95 35.24 -27.75
N ARG A 850 11.73 35.21 -28.29
CA ARG A 850 10.47 35.41 -27.56
C ARG A 850 9.56 34.21 -27.71
N GLY A 851 8.89 33.80 -26.65
CA GLY A 851 8.00 32.63 -26.61
C GLY A 851 8.29 31.72 -25.42
N THR A 852 7.78 30.49 -25.49
CA THR A 852 8.04 29.44 -24.50
C THR A 852 9.09 28.46 -25.04
N TYR A 853 10.09 28.18 -24.21
CA TYR A 853 11.23 27.32 -24.48
C TYR A 853 11.51 26.42 -23.26
N TYR A 854 12.55 25.59 -23.32
CA TYR A 854 12.92 24.68 -22.24
C TYR A 854 14.46 24.63 -22.09
N VAL A 855 14.94 24.41 -20.86
CA VAL A 855 16.38 24.32 -20.55
C VAL A 855 17.01 23.14 -21.30
N GLY A 856 17.76 23.47 -22.36
CA GLY A 856 18.48 22.54 -23.22
C GLY A 856 19.89 22.23 -22.71
N ALA A 857 20.85 22.08 -23.62
CA ALA A 857 22.25 21.76 -23.31
C ALA A 857 22.92 22.75 -22.34
N LYS A 858 23.86 22.25 -21.54
CA LYS A 858 24.65 23.01 -20.56
C LYS A 858 26.15 22.76 -20.77
N GLY A 859 26.99 23.74 -20.45
CA GLY A 859 28.44 23.53 -20.48
C GLY A 859 29.27 24.63 -19.80
N TYR A 860 30.52 24.28 -19.47
CA TYR A 860 31.42 25.11 -18.67
C TYR A 860 31.83 26.42 -19.36
N THR A 861 32.21 26.38 -20.64
CA THR A 861 32.64 27.57 -21.39
C THR A 861 32.48 27.42 -22.90
N PHE A 862 32.38 28.55 -23.61
CA PHE A 862 32.43 28.61 -25.09
C PHE A 862 32.97 29.98 -25.57
N GLY A 863 33.33 30.06 -26.86
CA GLY A 863 33.69 31.31 -27.56
C GLY A 863 35.18 31.66 -27.61
N SER A 864 36.06 30.90 -26.93
CA SER A 864 37.49 31.21 -26.82
C SER A 864 38.20 31.34 -28.18
N ASP A 865 37.77 30.52 -29.13
CA ASP A 865 38.11 30.51 -30.56
C ASP A 865 37.69 31.80 -31.30
N GLN A 866 36.73 32.53 -30.75
CA GLN A 866 36.23 33.85 -31.19
C GLN A 866 36.76 34.99 -30.31
N GLY A 867 37.85 34.77 -29.57
CA GLY A 867 38.58 35.79 -28.82
C GLY A 867 37.95 36.24 -27.50
N HIS A 868 36.90 35.56 -27.01
CA HIS A 868 36.22 35.89 -25.76
C HIS A 868 35.78 34.61 -25.03
N ALA A 869 35.82 34.58 -23.69
CA ALA A 869 35.25 33.48 -22.92
C ALA A 869 33.87 33.86 -22.38
N CYS A 870 32.90 32.98 -22.60
CA CYS A 870 31.63 32.94 -21.90
C CYS A 870 31.63 31.72 -20.97
N TYR A 871 31.18 31.87 -19.73
CA TYR A 871 31.15 30.79 -18.73
C TYR A 871 29.73 30.39 -18.33
N TRP A 872 29.59 29.15 -17.88
CA TRP A 872 28.36 28.55 -17.32
C TRP A 872 27.15 28.69 -18.25
N TYR A 873 27.28 28.20 -19.48
CA TYR A 873 26.21 28.35 -20.47
C TYR A 873 25.07 27.36 -20.21
N THR A 874 23.84 27.83 -20.45
CA THR A 874 22.61 27.04 -20.38
C THR A 874 21.73 27.42 -21.57
N GLN A 875 21.35 26.47 -22.40
CA GLN A 875 20.64 26.71 -23.65
C GLN A 875 19.17 27.07 -23.42
N ILE A 876 18.70 28.09 -24.15
CA ILE A 876 17.30 28.50 -24.26
C ILE A 876 16.68 27.82 -25.49
N TYR A 877 17.28 28.03 -26.66
CA TYR A 877 16.80 27.50 -27.94
C TYR A 877 17.88 27.68 -29.02
N GLY A 878 18.30 26.61 -29.71
CA GLY A 878 19.37 26.70 -30.72
C GLY A 878 20.63 27.36 -30.14
N ASP A 879 21.17 28.36 -30.83
CA ASP A 879 22.35 29.12 -30.39
C ASP A 879 22.06 30.22 -29.34
N TYR A 880 20.80 30.36 -28.88
CA TYR A 880 20.43 31.32 -27.85
C TYR A 880 20.65 30.71 -26.46
N LEU A 881 21.60 31.27 -25.70
CA LEU A 881 22.06 30.76 -24.40
C LEU A 881 21.90 31.80 -23.28
N PHE A 882 21.59 31.37 -22.06
CA PHE A 882 22.06 32.07 -20.86
C PHE A 882 23.57 31.83 -20.71
N HIS A 883 24.35 32.84 -20.37
CA HIS A 883 25.78 32.69 -20.03
C HIS A 883 26.30 33.92 -19.26
N SER A 884 27.54 33.87 -18.78
CA SER A 884 28.20 35.02 -18.12
C SER A 884 28.36 36.24 -19.04
N THR A 885 28.69 37.39 -18.45
CA THR A 885 29.36 38.51 -19.14
C THR A 885 30.63 38.07 -19.86
N LEU A 886 31.14 38.89 -20.78
CA LEU A 886 32.29 38.50 -21.61
C LEU A 886 33.60 38.64 -20.84
N TYR A 887 34.44 37.61 -20.91
CA TYR A 887 35.79 37.56 -20.36
C TYR A 887 36.86 37.36 -21.45
N GLN A 888 38.13 37.59 -21.12
CA GLN A 888 39.26 37.28 -21.99
C GLN A 888 39.59 35.77 -21.86
N PRO A 889 39.81 35.02 -22.96
CA PRO A 889 40.05 33.58 -22.91
C PRO A 889 41.14 33.17 -21.93
N TYR A 890 40.89 32.05 -21.24
CA TYR A 890 41.77 31.48 -20.20
C TYR A 890 42.03 32.40 -18.99
N SER A 891 41.13 33.37 -18.73
CA SER A 891 41.22 34.30 -17.60
C SER A 891 39.85 34.77 -17.10
N PHE A 892 39.82 35.34 -15.90
CA PHE A 892 38.64 36.06 -15.39
C PHE A 892 38.75 37.59 -15.57
N TYR A 893 39.53 38.06 -16.54
CA TYR A 893 39.56 39.48 -16.92
C TYR A 893 38.34 39.82 -17.79
N HIS A 894 37.54 40.81 -17.41
CA HIS A 894 36.33 41.19 -18.15
C HIS A 894 36.65 41.93 -19.47
N LEU A 895 36.03 41.50 -20.57
CA LEU A 895 35.97 42.25 -21.83
C LEU A 895 34.70 43.13 -21.93
N ASP A 896 33.56 42.63 -21.43
CA ASP A 896 32.32 43.41 -21.34
C ASP A 896 31.45 42.91 -20.17
N SER A 897 31.47 43.66 -19.06
CA SER A 897 30.75 43.37 -17.82
C SER A 897 29.35 44.03 -17.71
N ARG A 898 28.90 44.75 -18.74
CA ARG A 898 27.68 45.59 -18.65
C ARG A 898 26.40 44.75 -18.60
N LEU A 899 25.52 45.08 -17.65
CA LEU A 899 24.21 44.48 -17.42
C LEU A 899 23.12 45.57 -17.42
N GLY A 900 21.88 45.19 -17.71
CA GLY A 900 20.71 46.07 -17.76
C GLY A 900 20.47 46.75 -19.11
N MET A 901 21.05 46.26 -20.21
CA MET A 901 20.92 46.88 -21.54
C MET A 901 21.12 45.91 -22.71
N HIS A 902 20.52 46.23 -23.86
CA HIS A 902 20.52 45.39 -25.07
C HIS A 902 21.87 45.42 -25.82
N LEU A 903 22.75 44.45 -25.54
CA LEU A 903 24.14 44.40 -26.03
C LEU A 903 24.55 43.07 -26.69
N SER A 904 23.83 41.98 -26.47
CA SER A 904 24.25 40.66 -26.94
C SER A 904 23.90 40.43 -28.43
N ASN A 905 24.37 39.30 -28.97
CA ASN A 905 23.96 38.80 -30.29
C ASN A 905 22.77 37.81 -30.18
N GLY A 906 21.85 38.02 -29.23
CA GLY A 906 20.67 37.19 -29.00
C GLY A 906 20.67 36.46 -27.65
N CYS A 907 21.83 36.04 -27.16
CA CYS A 907 21.98 35.41 -25.84
C CYS A 907 21.59 36.31 -24.66
N VAL A 908 21.40 35.72 -23.48
CA VAL A 908 21.13 36.45 -22.23
C VAL A 908 22.38 36.43 -21.36
N ARG A 909 23.10 37.55 -21.32
CA ARG A 909 24.32 37.71 -20.51
C ARG A 909 23.96 38.02 -19.06
N LEU A 910 24.61 37.37 -18.11
CA LEU A 910 24.35 37.46 -16.67
C LEU A 910 25.65 37.76 -15.90
N HIS A 911 25.54 38.15 -14.62
CA HIS A 911 26.71 38.05 -13.73
C HIS A 911 27.17 36.58 -13.66
N ILE A 912 28.48 36.34 -13.49
CA ILE A 912 29.02 34.98 -13.60
C ILE A 912 28.41 34.01 -12.58
N ASP A 913 28.13 34.47 -11.35
CA ASP A 913 27.47 33.66 -10.32
C ASP A 913 26.00 33.37 -10.64
N ASN A 914 25.32 34.28 -11.36
CA ASN A 914 23.92 34.10 -11.77
C ASN A 914 23.82 33.12 -12.97
N ALA A 915 24.80 33.16 -13.88
CA ALA A 915 24.96 32.13 -14.91
C ALA A 915 25.27 30.78 -14.27
N LYS A 916 26.20 30.74 -13.30
CA LYS A 916 26.52 29.53 -12.53
C LYS A 916 25.31 28.99 -11.77
N TYR A 917 24.50 29.86 -11.16
CA TYR A 917 23.30 29.44 -10.44
C TYR A 917 22.28 28.74 -11.35
N ILE A 918 22.02 29.26 -12.55
CA ILE A 918 21.16 28.58 -13.54
C ILE A 918 21.80 27.26 -13.99
N TYR A 919 23.11 27.25 -14.21
CA TYR A 919 23.87 26.05 -14.60
C TYR A 919 23.85 24.94 -13.53
N ASP A 920 24.01 25.30 -12.25
CA ASP A 920 24.06 24.36 -11.12
C ASP A 920 22.67 23.83 -10.74
N TYR A 921 21.70 24.72 -10.52
CA TYR A 921 20.48 24.38 -9.76
C TYR A 921 19.23 24.13 -10.60
N VAL A 922 19.11 24.74 -11.80
CA VAL A 922 17.89 24.63 -12.60
C VAL A 922 17.95 23.38 -13.50
N PRO A 923 17.05 22.38 -13.38
CA PRO A 923 17.14 21.15 -14.16
C PRO A 923 16.90 21.35 -15.66
N HIS A 924 17.37 20.38 -16.47
CA HIS A 924 16.94 20.24 -17.87
C HIS A 924 15.42 20.12 -17.98
N SER A 925 14.86 20.48 -19.14
CA SER A 925 13.41 20.52 -19.39
C SER A 925 12.60 21.51 -18.52
N THR A 926 13.26 22.30 -17.66
CA THR A 926 12.63 23.46 -17.01
C THR A 926 12.11 24.44 -18.05
N LYS A 927 10.85 24.90 -17.92
CA LYS A 927 10.27 25.89 -18.82
C LYS A 927 10.95 27.25 -18.70
N ILE A 928 11.17 27.89 -19.85
CA ILE A 928 11.66 29.25 -19.99
C ILE A 928 10.60 30.06 -20.74
N VAL A 929 10.18 31.20 -20.20
CA VAL A 929 9.20 32.11 -20.83
C VAL A 929 9.87 33.45 -21.10
N SER A 930 10.06 33.78 -22.38
CA SER A 930 10.76 34.98 -22.81
C SER A 930 9.80 35.97 -23.47
N TYR A 931 9.69 37.18 -22.91
CA TYR A 931 8.61 38.13 -23.21
C TYR A 931 9.08 39.59 -23.31
N ASN A 932 8.17 40.49 -23.67
CA ASN A 932 8.27 41.94 -23.47
C ASN A 932 7.20 42.44 -22.47
#